data_AF-A0A7J6MBS6-F1
#
_entry.id   AF-A0A7J6MBS6-F1
#
_cell.length_a   1.000
_cell.length_b   1.000
_cell.length_c   1.000
_cell.angle_alpha   90.00
_cell.angle_beta   90.00
_cell.angle_gamma   90.00
#
_symmetry.space_group_name_H-M   'P 1'
#
loop_
_entity.id
_entity.type
_entity.pdbx_description
1 polymer ?
#
loop_
_entity_poly.entity_id
_entity_poly.type
_entity_poly.pdbx_seq_one_letter_code
_entity_poly.pdbx_strand_id
1 'polypeptide(L)'
;MRRLEGLLSPVFGDRALFSEAMYNSGQQCPVSRARPTPIKVATWNIGSVQTNPLEFSDDSDHRFTHFLGEFQSHAEALEASGSTIGDILSEAFPFSVRSSLLGNYRALGLPSPESSAEAFDFLAKLRVWSGFLSSKNIGDSRIISWPDRFTNVFGNGRCRPSMISCYTEELSPSKAWLDSWIRFMADAHIPTLSVEKYNVASPYRENYRAFSVVGLAVFDSLLIAIAERTSVDWRDMRLGRIKCVSQRPQQLVNYIVQHLLRAEDVIMLQEVSDDIQSRILSVDEAEGYELIAESNSSGAKQRSVILIKKGCGLEIDVAASERVREAMRTEGERRGLASGDLSVAVVSTQNDHPLLLASFHGDTNGRLTIPTLKVLSSLGLPLLVGVDANCYANPTPGNLAVVDFLKAVTDTGLYHTQPLTTTRNLRTPLQAQSAKTNGFDENPKDYILLTNAGMTIEKSSVDDGGSGGHSLPNLRFPSDHAIVEAETVWSPMVRVLRLLLWPLTSGNFSNYNAHLECPGGIDDCLTEDFFRDLAQFQATYDWAGRTGVSAALPRRDQLPDFTTAPTSTVSRYMREDLNLSQYFLTSIYRLCVEPYLDRLDASGGAPKCPAPLADIMLNALLALETRFEGPSEARELYQRAVSLVTAASEAGDSSVEYLLADWQLDTPYTYPALLGLAQPSPVSFSSFKVYVYEPPEDIFTGLQQSSLLCGMGQWGVEVLVHKWLLSNANRTKDPSDADLFYVPVYGTCLQTRNGMGLQSMTAEVYEPLFKWLLNSPSWQRRDGADHIFLFADGQGAYQFTFYDILRPNPILLLVEGRCPTWNEPIGDHLDVKLCYSPWKDIIIPGHTDHGRAMYMRQHARPLEERDILLTFHGRHGGVHEGYKRCEVRNALVSELSQYPDVSVGGFIGNYLEIKGRSRFCMAPAGTSPWTNHLYESFFAGCIPVILSDDFILPFTAFLNWSQLSIRWPEERIAELYPFLKSIPDETVATFMHNVNAAACWFDWWSDADDCSPYVAIANELGDRASRVKNLGVSQNSAAGKFWNTPEEIVRRAGKRRSRFHVYSEQPFRMLTDDISHDSIWR
;
A
#
# COMPACT_ATOMS: atom_id res chain seq x y z
N MET A 1 34.56 -14.67 -11.23
CA MET A 1 34.28 -15.92 -10.49
C MET A 1 35.59 -16.66 -10.22
N ARG A 2 35.93 -17.80 -10.85
CA ARG A 2 37.19 -18.55 -10.57
C ARG A 2 38.50 -17.75 -10.49
N ARG A 3 38.62 -16.68 -11.28
CA ARG A 3 39.79 -15.78 -11.26
C ARG A 3 39.78 -14.78 -10.09
N LEU A 4 38.59 -14.30 -9.69
CA LEU A 4 38.36 -13.47 -8.51
C LEU A 4 38.54 -14.31 -7.23
N GLU A 5 38.01 -15.53 -7.23
CA GLU A 5 38.24 -16.54 -6.17
C GLU A 5 39.75 -16.81 -5.99
N GLY A 6 40.51 -16.96 -7.08
CA GLY A 6 41.98 -17.13 -7.01
C GLY A 6 42.76 -15.89 -6.55
N LEU A 7 42.24 -14.68 -6.82
CA LEU A 7 42.83 -13.41 -6.35
C LEU A 7 42.52 -13.13 -4.87
N LEU A 8 41.37 -13.61 -4.38
CA LEU A 8 40.87 -13.38 -3.03
C LEU A 8 41.12 -14.56 -2.07
N SER A 9 41.47 -15.74 -2.58
CA SER A 9 41.85 -16.93 -1.78
C SER A 9 42.99 -16.67 -0.78
N PRO A 10 44.04 -15.88 -1.08
CA PRO A 10 45.07 -15.53 -0.09
C PRO A 10 44.58 -14.61 1.03
N VAL A 11 43.40 -13.98 0.88
CA VAL A 11 42.84 -12.96 1.78
C VAL A 11 42.11 -13.58 2.96
N PHE A 12 41.37 -14.65 2.70
CA PHE A 12 40.54 -15.32 3.70
C PHE A 12 41.18 -16.58 4.30
N GLY A 13 42.36 -16.97 3.79
CA GLY A 13 42.99 -18.26 4.08
C GLY A 13 42.11 -19.43 3.61
N ASP A 14 42.68 -20.63 3.54
CA ASP A 14 41.95 -21.88 3.25
C ASP A 14 41.00 -22.28 4.40
N ARG A 15 40.17 -21.35 4.88
CA ARG A 15 39.22 -21.59 5.96
C ARG A 15 37.81 -21.24 5.55
N ALA A 16 37.00 -22.29 5.49
CA ALA A 16 35.58 -22.27 5.80
C ALA A 16 35.36 -21.68 7.21
N LEU A 17 35.43 -20.35 7.34
CA LEU A 17 35.24 -19.61 8.59
C LEU A 17 33.82 -19.05 8.67
N PHE A 18 32.79 -19.90 8.62
CA PHE A 18 31.44 -19.51 9.04
C PHE A 18 30.61 -20.64 9.69
N SER A 19 31.10 -21.89 9.74
CA SER A 19 30.34 -23.01 10.35
C SER A 19 30.80 -23.44 11.74
N GLU A 20 32.10 -23.37 12.07
CA GLU A 20 32.60 -23.95 13.34
C GLU A 20 32.49 -23.01 14.56
N ALA A 21 32.52 -21.69 14.38
CA ALA A 21 32.52 -20.75 15.51
C ALA A 21 31.15 -20.63 16.21
N MET A 22 30.05 -20.93 15.51
CA MET A 22 28.70 -20.97 16.10
C MET A 22 28.39 -22.30 16.80
N TYR A 23 29.15 -23.37 16.51
CA TYR A 23 28.85 -24.72 16.99
C TYR A 23 29.25 -24.96 18.45
N ASN A 24 30.21 -24.18 18.98
CA ASN A 24 30.81 -24.44 20.29
C ASN A 24 30.35 -23.52 21.44
N SER A 25 29.42 -22.59 21.20
CA SER A 25 28.85 -21.71 22.25
C SER A 25 27.45 -22.13 22.72
N GLY A 26 26.88 -23.22 22.18
CA GLY A 26 25.54 -23.74 22.50
C GLY A 26 25.37 -24.42 23.86
N GLN A 27 26.21 -24.12 24.86
CA GLN A 27 26.02 -24.61 26.22
C GLN A 27 26.00 -23.45 27.22
N GLN A 28 24.83 -23.27 27.82
CA GLN A 28 24.45 -22.29 28.85
C GLN A 28 24.05 -20.91 28.34
N CYS A 29 22.80 -20.56 28.66
CA CYS A 29 22.19 -19.25 28.50
C CYS A 29 22.89 -18.19 29.39
N PRO A 30 23.53 -17.14 28.83
CA PRO A 30 23.84 -15.93 29.56
C PRO A 30 22.95 -14.81 29.03
N VAL A 31 22.02 -14.36 29.87
CA VAL A 31 21.25 -13.13 29.65
C VAL A 31 22.22 -11.95 29.63
N SER A 32 22.48 -11.40 28.45
CA SER A 32 23.18 -10.12 28.25
C SER A 32 22.21 -9.10 27.65
N ARG A 33 21.92 -8.02 28.39
CA ARG A 33 20.86 -7.02 28.14
C ARG A 33 21.24 -5.88 27.18
N ALA A 34 22.29 -5.97 26.37
CA ALA A 34 22.72 -4.84 25.52
C ALA A 34 22.20 -4.98 24.08
N ARG A 35 21.40 -4.01 23.61
CA ARG A 35 21.03 -3.87 22.19
C ARG A 35 22.27 -3.49 21.36
N PRO A 36 22.49 -4.07 20.16
CA PRO A 36 23.54 -3.61 19.25
C PRO A 36 23.27 -2.17 18.79
N THR A 37 24.32 -1.36 18.68
CA THR A 37 24.23 0.05 18.24
C THR A 37 24.06 0.11 16.71
N PRO A 38 23.05 0.84 16.19
CA PRO A 38 22.91 1.05 14.74
C PRO A 38 24.07 1.84 14.13
N ILE A 39 24.46 1.47 12.91
CA ILE A 39 25.38 2.22 12.04
C ILE A 39 24.52 3.13 11.16
N LYS A 40 24.73 4.44 11.29
CA LYS A 40 24.05 5.46 10.47
C LYS A 40 24.80 5.68 9.15
N VAL A 41 24.08 5.60 8.05
CA VAL A 41 24.64 5.61 6.70
C VAL A 41 23.88 6.61 5.85
N ALA A 42 24.61 7.49 5.15
CA ALA A 42 24.03 8.35 4.12
C ALA A 42 24.74 8.16 2.78
N THR A 43 23.99 8.26 1.69
CA THR A 43 24.55 8.34 0.34
C THR A 43 23.98 9.51 -0.45
N TRP A 44 24.83 10.15 -1.24
CA TRP A 44 24.46 11.35 -2.00
C TRP A 44 25.29 11.52 -3.28
N ASN A 45 24.63 11.55 -4.44
CA ASN A 45 25.26 12.03 -5.66
C ASN A 45 25.33 13.57 -5.64
N ILE A 46 26.56 14.10 -5.66
CA ILE A 46 26.83 15.54 -5.59
C ILE A 46 27.31 16.13 -6.93
N GLY A 47 27.32 15.33 -7.99
CA GLY A 47 27.94 15.63 -9.28
C GLY A 47 27.33 16.77 -10.07
N SER A 48 26.04 17.02 -9.86
CA SER A 48 25.32 18.07 -10.55
C SER A 48 25.31 19.37 -9.76
N VAL A 49 26.48 19.96 -9.52
CA VAL A 49 26.52 21.39 -9.20
C VAL A 49 26.14 22.13 -10.48
N GLN A 50 24.83 22.21 -10.74
CA GLN A 50 24.26 22.77 -11.95
C GLN A 50 24.73 24.20 -12.11
N THR A 51 25.47 24.45 -13.18
CA THR A 51 26.10 25.73 -13.51
C THR A 51 25.18 26.62 -14.35
N ASN A 52 24.09 26.06 -14.89
CA ASN A 52 23.08 26.83 -15.59
C ASN A 52 22.22 27.62 -14.59
N PRO A 53 22.25 28.98 -14.61
CA PRO A 53 21.47 29.80 -13.70
C PRO A 53 19.95 29.69 -13.89
N LEU A 54 19.49 29.05 -14.97
CA LEU A 54 18.08 28.93 -15.33
C LEU A 54 17.52 27.50 -15.15
N GLU A 55 18.26 26.59 -14.51
CA GLU A 55 17.88 25.17 -14.35
C GLU A 55 17.48 24.75 -12.93
N PHE A 56 17.37 25.69 -11.99
CA PHE A 56 16.92 25.40 -10.63
C PHE A 56 15.60 26.09 -10.31
N SER A 57 14.72 25.44 -9.56
CA SER A 57 13.49 26.09 -9.13
C SER A 57 13.75 27.06 -8.00
N ASP A 58 13.07 28.20 -8.11
CA ASP A 58 12.83 29.09 -6.99
C ASP A 58 11.39 29.58 -7.13
N ASP A 59 10.47 28.93 -6.42
CA ASP A 59 9.04 29.24 -6.49
C ASP A 59 8.71 30.64 -5.94
N SER A 60 9.67 31.28 -5.27
CA SER A 60 9.59 32.68 -4.86
C SER A 60 10.06 33.68 -5.94
N ASP A 61 10.76 33.21 -6.99
CA ASP A 61 11.21 34.03 -8.11
C ASP A 61 10.11 34.14 -9.18
N HIS A 62 9.05 34.85 -8.84
CA HIS A 62 7.93 35.12 -9.76
C HIS A 62 8.38 35.76 -11.08
N ARG A 63 9.54 36.46 -11.09
CA ARG A 63 10.12 37.03 -12.32
C ARG A 63 10.57 35.93 -13.28
N PHE A 64 11.22 34.88 -12.76
CA PHE A 64 11.66 33.74 -13.58
C PHE A 64 10.49 32.90 -14.09
N THR A 65 9.48 32.62 -13.25
CA THR A 65 8.28 31.90 -13.70
C THR A 65 7.54 32.66 -14.80
N HIS A 66 7.39 33.98 -14.65
CA HIS A 66 6.79 34.83 -15.66
C HIS A 66 7.62 34.86 -16.95
N PHE A 67 8.94 35.01 -16.84
CA PHE A 67 9.86 34.96 -17.98
C PHE A 67 9.75 33.65 -18.75
N LEU A 68 9.73 32.50 -18.08
CA LEU A 68 9.63 31.19 -18.73
C LEU A 68 8.32 31.05 -19.52
N GLY A 69 7.21 31.53 -18.95
CA GLY A 69 5.90 31.54 -19.61
C GLY A 69 5.86 32.45 -20.84
N GLU A 70 6.39 33.67 -20.73
CA GLU A 70 6.49 34.59 -21.87
C GLU A 70 7.44 34.07 -22.95
N PHE A 71 8.61 33.55 -22.57
CA PHE A 71 9.61 33.02 -23.49
C PHE A 71 9.02 31.91 -24.36
N GLN A 72 8.33 30.94 -23.75
CA GLN A 72 7.66 29.88 -24.49
C GLN A 72 6.55 30.42 -25.37
N SER A 73 5.68 31.29 -24.84
CA SER A 73 4.58 31.88 -25.61
C SER A 73 5.08 32.59 -26.87
N HIS A 74 6.21 33.29 -26.76
CA HIS A 74 6.86 33.95 -27.91
C HIS A 74 7.46 32.94 -28.88
N ALA A 75 8.14 31.90 -28.39
CA ALA A 75 8.70 30.85 -29.24
C ALA A 75 7.61 30.11 -30.03
N GLU A 76 6.48 29.79 -29.40
CA GLU A 76 5.32 29.16 -30.03
C GLU A 76 4.62 30.11 -31.00
N ALA A 77 4.50 31.40 -30.68
CA ALA A 77 3.93 32.40 -31.58
C ALA A 77 4.77 32.59 -32.86
N LEU A 78 6.10 32.60 -32.74
CA LEU A 78 7.02 32.64 -33.88
C LEU A 78 6.91 31.39 -34.76
N GLU A 79 6.65 30.23 -34.16
CA GLU A 79 6.36 29.03 -34.93
C GLU A 79 5.01 29.13 -35.66
N ALA A 80 3.97 29.63 -34.98
CA ALA A 80 2.64 29.80 -35.54
C ALA A 80 2.59 30.82 -36.69
N SER A 81 3.43 31.86 -36.66
CA SER A 81 3.58 32.81 -37.77
C SER A 81 4.27 32.22 -38.99
N GLY A 82 4.80 31.00 -38.88
CA GLY A 82 5.54 30.35 -39.94
C GLY A 82 6.98 30.85 -40.08
N SER A 83 7.52 31.58 -39.09
CA SER A 83 8.91 32.04 -39.10
C SER A 83 9.87 30.87 -38.92
N THR A 84 11.02 30.94 -39.58
CA THR A 84 12.14 30.00 -39.44
C THR A 84 13.21 30.58 -38.53
N ILE A 85 14.13 29.75 -38.02
CA ILE A 85 15.27 30.23 -37.23
C ILE A 85 16.08 31.30 -37.99
N GLY A 86 16.28 31.12 -39.29
CA GLY A 86 16.99 32.08 -40.14
C GLY A 86 16.32 33.46 -40.18
N ASP A 87 14.98 33.49 -40.22
CA ASP A 87 14.21 34.74 -40.19
C ASP A 87 14.42 35.48 -38.86
N ILE A 88 14.33 34.75 -37.74
CA ILE A 88 14.50 35.33 -36.39
C ILE A 88 15.91 35.87 -36.19
N LEU A 89 16.94 35.12 -36.61
CA LEU A 89 18.32 35.57 -36.48
C LEU A 89 18.61 36.79 -37.36
N SER A 90 17.99 36.86 -38.54
CA SER A 90 18.16 37.99 -39.46
C SER A 90 17.41 39.25 -39.00
N GLU A 91 16.28 39.07 -38.31
CA GLU A 91 15.53 40.16 -37.66
C GLU A 91 16.28 40.70 -36.43
N ALA A 92 16.77 39.81 -35.57
CA ALA A 92 17.35 40.19 -34.28
C ALA A 92 18.77 40.73 -34.38
N PHE A 93 19.60 40.24 -35.30
CA PHE A 93 21.00 40.63 -35.43
C PHE A 93 21.20 41.57 -36.62
N PRO A 94 21.78 42.77 -36.44
CA PRO A 94 22.01 43.73 -37.52
C PRO A 94 23.15 43.32 -38.49
N PHE A 95 23.63 42.08 -38.39
CA PHE A 95 24.70 41.50 -39.18
C PHE A 95 24.46 40.00 -39.35
N SER A 96 25.11 39.40 -40.35
CA SER A 96 24.95 37.97 -40.64
C SER A 96 25.71 37.08 -39.66
N VAL A 97 24.98 36.44 -38.73
CA VAL A 97 25.51 35.40 -37.83
C VAL A 97 26.20 34.30 -38.65
N ARG A 98 25.57 33.88 -39.76
CA ARG A 98 26.11 32.91 -40.72
C ARG A 98 27.49 33.31 -41.22
N SER A 99 27.63 34.53 -41.73
CA SER A 99 28.88 35.01 -42.32
C SER A 99 30.01 35.10 -41.30
N SER A 100 29.69 35.48 -40.05
CA SER A 100 30.66 35.53 -38.95
C SER A 100 31.16 34.13 -38.56
N LEU A 101 30.28 33.13 -38.48
CA LEU A 101 30.67 31.74 -38.20
C LEU A 101 31.53 31.16 -39.32
N LEU A 102 31.13 31.36 -40.59
CA LEU A 102 31.89 30.90 -41.75
C LEU A 102 33.27 31.56 -41.87
N GLY A 103 33.35 32.86 -41.59
CA GLY A 103 34.62 33.59 -41.62
C GLY A 103 35.62 33.10 -40.57
N ASN A 104 35.14 32.48 -39.48
CA ASN A 104 35.96 32.01 -38.36
C ASN A 104 36.05 30.47 -38.25
N TYR A 105 35.66 29.74 -39.29
CA TYR A 105 35.56 28.26 -39.25
C TYR A 105 36.86 27.57 -38.78
N ARG A 106 38.03 28.07 -39.20
CA ARG A 106 39.33 27.52 -38.79
C ARG A 106 39.58 27.70 -37.29
N ALA A 107 39.27 28.87 -36.75
CA ALA A 107 39.46 29.17 -35.33
C ALA A 107 38.55 28.30 -34.45
N LEU A 108 37.34 27.99 -34.93
CA LEU A 108 36.38 27.13 -34.25
C LEU A 108 36.68 25.62 -34.40
N GLY A 109 37.77 25.26 -35.09
CA GLY A 109 38.11 23.86 -35.37
C GLY A 109 37.06 23.13 -36.21
N LEU A 110 36.40 23.86 -37.12
CA LEU A 110 35.41 23.31 -38.04
C LEU A 110 36.07 22.70 -39.30
N PRO A 111 35.51 21.63 -39.89
CA PRO A 111 36.18 20.90 -40.98
C PRO A 111 36.42 21.73 -42.25
N SER A 112 35.40 22.47 -42.70
CA SER A 112 35.46 23.32 -43.88
C SER A 112 34.38 24.41 -43.84
N PRO A 113 34.51 25.49 -44.64
CA PRO A 113 33.44 26.47 -44.83
C PRO A 113 32.16 25.84 -45.38
N GLU A 114 32.28 24.86 -46.28
CA GLU A 114 31.14 24.22 -46.95
C GLU A 114 30.30 23.39 -45.96
N SER A 115 30.94 22.55 -45.13
CA SER A 115 30.24 21.77 -44.09
C SER A 115 29.62 22.67 -43.02
N SER A 116 30.27 23.80 -42.71
CA SER A 116 29.76 24.80 -41.76
C SER A 116 28.54 25.53 -42.33
N ALA A 117 28.56 25.84 -43.63
CA ALA A 117 27.46 26.48 -44.34
C ALA A 117 26.27 25.53 -44.43
N GLU A 118 26.50 24.27 -44.78
CA GLU A 118 25.49 23.22 -44.79
C GLU A 118 24.80 23.09 -43.43
N ALA A 119 25.57 23.00 -42.34
CA ALA A 119 25.03 22.89 -40.99
C ALA A 119 24.16 24.11 -40.64
N PHE A 120 24.64 25.33 -40.91
CA PHE A 120 23.87 26.55 -40.65
C PHE A 120 22.60 26.61 -41.49
N ASP A 121 22.70 26.36 -42.79
CA ASP A 121 21.59 26.48 -43.74
C ASP A 121 20.51 25.41 -43.49
N PHE A 122 20.90 24.24 -42.99
CA PHE A 122 19.97 23.23 -42.52
C PHE A 122 19.22 23.71 -41.27
N LEU A 123 19.95 24.15 -40.24
CA LEU A 123 19.37 24.58 -38.97
C LEU A 123 18.49 25.83 -39.14
N ALA A 124 18.90 26.77 -39.97
CA ALA A 124 18.18 28.02 -40.23
C ALA A 124 16.77 27.78 -40.80
N LYS A 125 16.53 26.66 -41.49
CA LYS A 125 15.22 26.31 -42.06
C LYS A 125 14.26 25.66 -41.06
N LEU A 126 14.74 25.27 -39.88
CA LEU A 126 13.92 24.60 -38.88
C LEU A 126 12.91 25.58 -38.26
N ARG A 127 11.79 25.03 -37.80
CA ARG A 127 10.83 25.72 -36.94
C ARG A 127 11.47 26.00 -35.59
N VAL A 128 11.14 27.15 -35.00
CA VAL A 128 11.74 27.65 -33.76
C VAL A 128 11.49 26.70 -32.59
N TRP A 129 10.26 26.24 -32.40
CA TRP A 129 9.86 25.45 -31.25
C TRP A 129 9.95 23.94 -31.54
N SER A 130 8.96 23.36 -32.22
CA SER A 130 8.86 21.92 -32.49
C SER A 130 10.03 21.36 -33.30
N GLY A 131 10.63 22.20 -34.15
CA GLY A 131 11.74 21.83 -35.03
C GLY A 131 13.11 21.87 -34.36
N PHE A 132 13.28 22.66 -33.30
CA PHE A 132 14.59 22.94 -32.70
C PHE A 132 14.57 22.95 -31.17
N LEU A 133 13.93 23.94 -30.53
CA LEU A 133 13.94 24.10 -29.07
C LEU A 133 13.20 22.99 -28.31
N SER A 134 12.26 22.28 -28.90
CA SER A 134 11.58 21.14 -28.27
C SER A 134 11.78 19.83 -29.07
N SER A 135 12.81 19.78 -29.91
CA SER A 135 13.03 18.69 -30.88
C SER A 135 13.68 17.48 -30.23
N LYS A 136 12.92 16.37 -30.17
CA LYS A 136 13.43 15.10 -29.68
C LYS A 136 14.64 14.58 -30.47
N ASN A 137 14.60 14.71 -31.80
CA ASN A 137 15.68 14.23 -32.67
C ASN A 137 17.01 14.94 -32.40
N ILE A 138 16.97 16.24 -32.11
CA ILE A 138 18.16 17.04 -31.78
C ILE A 138 18.66 16.71 -30.38
N GLY A 139 17.75 16.57 -29.41
CA GLY A 139 18.08 16.16 -28.04
C GLY A 139 18.76 14.79 -27.99
N ASP A 140 18.18 13.78 -28.64
CA ASP A 140 18.71 12.41 -28.68
C ASP A 140 20.07 12.34 -29.40
N SER A 141 20.28 13.17 -30.43
CA SER A 141 21.55 13.21 -31.18
C SER A 141 22.70 13.86 -30.43
N ARG A 142 22.45 14.49 -29.27
CA ARG A 142 23.44 15.18 -28.42
C ARG A 142 24.24 16.30 -29.11
N ILE A 143 23.87 16.71 -30.33
CA ILE A 143 24.63 17.64 -31.17
C ILE A 143 24.89 18.98 -30.47
N ILE A 144 23.90 19.56 -29.77
CA ILE A 144 24.03 20.81 -29.02
C ILE A 144 24.59 20.56 -27.61
N SER A 145 24.09 19.54 -26.92
CA SER A 145 24.46 19.27 -25.53
C SER A 145 25.89 18.76 -25.31
N TRP A 146 26.53 18.17 -26.33
CA TRP A 146 27.90 17.69 -26.21
C TRP A 146 28.92 18.81 -26.00
N PRO A 147 29.01 19.84 -26.87
CA PRO A 147 29.89 20.98 -26.64
C PRO A 147 29.45 21.76 -25.40
N ASP A 148 28.15 21.82 -25.09
CA ASP A 148 27.64 22.45 -23.87
C ASP A 148 28.25 21.85 -22.59
N ARG A 149 28.34 20.52 -22.50
CA ARG A 149 28.94 19.79 -21.36
C ARG A 149 30.36 20.25 -21.00
N PHE A 150 31.14 20.73 -21.98
CA PHE A 150 32.52 21.19 -21.75
C PHE A 150 32.64 22.71 -21.65
N THR A 151 31.64 23.44 -22.12
CA THR A 151 31.67 24.91 -22.21
C THR A 151 30.84 25.59 -21.13
N ASN A 152 29.97 24.84 -20.46
CA ASN A 152 29.12 25.30 -19.37
C ASN A 152 29.64 24.84 -17.99
N VAL A 153 30.92 25.07 -17.68
CA VAL A 153 31.56 24.65 -16.41
C VAL A 153 32.33 25.79 -15.75
N PHE A 154 32.31 25.88 -14.41
CA PHE A 154 32.99 26.95 -13.64
C PHE A 154 34.53 26.85 -13.62
N GLY A 155 35.11 25.68 -13.92
CA GLY A 155 36.48 25.33 -13.55
C GLY A 155 37.62 26.02 -14.32
N ASN A 156 37.34 26.77 -15.40
CA ASN A 156 38.39 27.34 -16.27
C ASN A 156 38.54 28.87 -16.17
N GLY A 157 37.85 29.54 -15.23
CA GLY A 157 37.96 30.99 -15.03
C GLY A 157 37.33 31.86 -16.14
N ARG A 158 36.67 31.26 -17.14
CA ARG A 158 35.89 31.94 -18.19
C ARG A 158 34.60 31.17 -18.44
N CYS A 159 33.48 31.87 -18.60
CA CYS A 159 32.19 31.28 -18.95
C CYS A 159 31.86 31.55 -20.42
N ARG A 160 31.21 30.59 -21.11
CA ARG A 160 30.71 30.79 -22.47
C ARG A 160 29.74 31.98 -22.51
N PRO A 161 29.85 32.94 -23.44
CA PRO A 161 28.88 34.04 -23.55
C PRO A 161 27.46 33.57 -23.94
N SER A 162 26.67 33.10 -22.97
CA SER A 162 25.36 32.47 -23.19
C SER A 162 24.40 32.74 -22.04
N MET A 163 23.10 32.76 -22.34
CA MET A 163 22.04 32.86 -21.34
C MET A 163 22.12 31.76 -20.28
N ILE A 164 22.57 30.57 -20.65
CA ILE A 164 22.53 29.37 -19.81
C ILE A 164 23.86 29.07 -19.10
N SER A 165 24.78 30.03 -19.09
CA SER A 165 26.06 29.94 -18.39
C SER A 165 26.19 31.03 -17.32
N CYS A 166 27.25 30.95 -16.51
CA CYS A 166 27.59 31.97 -15.51
C CYS A 166 28.36 33.18 -16.07
N TYR A 167 28.22 33.48 -17.36
CA TYR A 167 28.82 34.67 -17.97
C TYR A 167 28.17 35.95 -17.45
N THR A 168 28.95 36.83 -16.81
CA THR A 168 28.42 38.01 -16.11
C THR A 168 28.39 39.29 -16.93
N GLU A 169 29.05 39.30 -18.09
CA GLU A 169 29.03 40.48 -18.97
C GLU A 169 27.71 40.58 -19.75
N GLU A 170 27.49 41.72 -20.39
CA GLU A 170 26.25 42.00 -21.12
C GLU A 170 26.04 41.06 -22.31
N LEU A 171 24.83 40.49 -22.40
CA LEU A 171 24.38 39.68 -23.52
C LEU A 171 23.41 40.51 -24.37
N SER A 172 23.74 40.76 -25.63
CA SER A 172 22.85 41.48 -26.56
C SER A 172 23.02 40.94 -27.99
N PRO A 173 22.05 41.16 -28.89
CA PRO A 173 22.16 40.83 -30.31
C PRO A 173 23.22 41.68 -31.06
N SER A 174 24.45 41.72 -30.56
CA SER A 174 25.51 42.60 -31.02
C SER A 174 26.69 41.82 -31.59
N LYS A 175 27.46 42.49 -32.47
CA LYS A 175 28.65 41.89 -33.06
C LYS A 175 29.71 41.60 -31.98
N ALA A 176 29.79 42.47 -30.97
CA ALA A 176 30.70 42.31 -29.84
C ALA A 176 30.43 41.01 -29.05
N TRP A 177 29.15 40.68 -28.81
CA TRP A 177 28.79 39.42 -28.16
C TRP A 177 29.21 38.21 -29.01
N LEU A 178 28.90 38.20 -30.31
CA LEU A 178 29.26 37.07 -31.17
C LEU A 178 30.78 36.90 -31.30
N ASP A 179 31.53 38.00 -31.39
CA ASP A 179 33.00 37.96 -31.42
C ASP A 179 33.58 37.43 -30.09
N SER A 180 32.95 37.75 -28.95
CA SER A 180 33.29 37.15 -27.65
C SER A 180 32.97 35.65 -27.60
N TRP A 181 31.82 35.24 -28.14
CA TRP A 181 31.42 33.83 -28.21
C TRP A 181 32.41 33.03 -29.07
N ILE A 182 32.77 33.54 -30.26
CA ILE A 182 33.73 32.90 -31.17
C ILE A 182 35.11 32.76 -30.51
N ARG A 183 35.59 33.82 -29.85
CA ARG A 183 36.87 33.77 -29.11
C ARG A 183 36.86 32.72 -28.01
N PHE A 184 35.79 32.67 -27.20
CA PHE A 184 35.65 31.66 -26.17
C PHE A 184 35.68 30.24 -26.75
N MET A 185 34.93 30.02 -27.83
CA MET A 185 34.81 28.69 -28.45
C MET A 185 36.10 28.25 -29.17
N ALA A 186 36.89 29.20 -29.69
CA ALA A 186 38.22 28.90 -30.24
C ALA A 186 39.20 28.42 -29.16
N ASP A 187 39.07 28.94 -27.93
CA ASP A 187 39.87 28.51 -26.78
C ASP A 187 39.32 27.23 -26.12
N ALA A 188 38.03 26.95 -26.31
CA ALA A 188 37.35 25.79 -25.72
C ALA A 188 37.78 24.49 -26.41
N HIS A 189 38.68 23.74 -25.78
CA HIS A 189 39.17 22.45 -26.27
C HIS A 189 38.09 21.35 -26.16
N ILE A 190 37.11 21.35 -27.07
CA ILE A 190 35.97 20.42 -27.04
C ILE A 190 36.36 19.05 -27.64
N PRO A 191 36.31 17.94 -26.88
CA PRO A 191 36.62 16.61 -27.39
C PRO A 191 35.69 16.16 -28.53
N THR A 192 36.17 15.22 -29.34
CA THR A 192 35.35 14.58 -30.40
C THR A 192 34.34 13.63 -29.76
N LEU A 193 33.07 13.74 -30.18
CA LEU A 193 32.03 12.79 -29.79
C LEU A 193 32.25 11.44 -30.50
N SER A 194 32.06 10.33 -29.80
CA SER A 194 31.86 9.02 -30.46
C SER A 194 30.44 8.95 -31.03
N VAL A 195 30.33 9.02 -32.36
CA VAL A 195 29.07 9.12 -33.09
C VAL A 195 28.26 7.80 -33.00
N GLU A 196 28.97 6.68 -32.85
CA GLU A 196 28.40 5.34 -32.63
C GLU A 196 27.84 5.19 -31.21
N LYS A 197 28.54 5.70 -30.19
CA LYS A 197 28.11 5.58 -28.78
C LYS A 197 26.75 6.25 -28.53
N TYR A 198 26.47 7.35 -29.22
CA TYR A 198 25.29 8.18 -28.96
C TYR A 198 24.21 8.10 -30.06
N ASN A 199 24.28 7.12 -30.98
CA ASN A 199 23.26 6.93 -32.02
C ASN A 199 22.86 8.22 -32.76
N VAL A 200 23.84 9.06 -33.09
CA VAL A 200 23.58 10.34 -33.78
C VAL A 200 22.80 10.07 -35.08
N ALA A 201 21.64 10.72 -35.21
CA ALA A 201 20.73 10.52 -36.33
C ALA A 201 21.32 11.04 -37.65
N SER A 202 20.92 10.42 -38.76
CA SER A 202 21.01 11.08 -40.08
C SER A 202 20.03 12.26 -40.08
N PRO A 203 20.42 13.50 -40.44
CA PRO A 203 21.53 13.89 -41.32
C PRO A 203 22.83 14.36 -40.63
N TYR A 204 22.89 14.41 -39.30
CA TYR A 204 24.01 15.06 -38.58
C TYR A 204 25.31 14.25 -38.59
N ARG A 205 25.21 12.94 -38.83
CA ARG A 205 26.28 11.96 -38.63
C ARG A 205 27.57 12.29 -39.39
N GLU A 206 27.48 12.66 -40.66
CA GLU A 206 28.66 12.87 -41.53
C GLU A 206 29.41 14.17 -41.19
N ASN A 207 28.69 15.24 -40.84
CA ASN A 207 29.23 16.56 -40.53
C ASN A 207 29.02 16.95 -39.05
N TYR A 208 29.06 15.97 -38.14
CA TYR A 208 28.69 16.16 -36.73
C TYR A 208 29.39 17.34 -36.07
N ARG A 209 30.70 17.52 -36.30
CA ARG A 209 31.46 18.63 -35.69
C ARG A 209 30.91 19.99 -36.10
N ALA A 210 30.52 20.15 -37.36
CA ALA A 210 29.90 21.36 -37.87
C ALA A 210 28.51 21.56 -37.25
N PHE A 211 27.63 20.55 -37.30
CA PHE A 211 26.30 20.61 -36.68
C PHE A 211 26.34 20.87 -35.18
N SER A 212 27.37 20.39 -34.49
CA SER A 212 27.51 20.53 -33.05
C SER A 212 27.90 21.94 -32.64
N VAL A 213 28.99 22.48 -33.19
CA VAL A 213 29.46 23.83 -32.84
C VAL A 213 28.54 24.90 -33.42
N VAL A 214 28.08 24.76 -34.67
CA VAL A 214 27.12 25.68 -35.29
C VAL A 214 25.76 25.59 -34.60
N GLY A 215 25.32 24.39 -34.23
CA GLY A 215 24.08 24.18 -33.49
C GLY A 215 24.08 24.89 -32.14
N LEU A 216 25.19 24.83 -31.40
CA LEU A 216 25.32 25.56 -30.14
C LEU A 216 25.32 27.08 -30.35
N ALA A 217 25.98 27.58 -31.40
CA ALA A 217 25.95 29.00 -31.75
C ALA A 217 24.53 29.50 -32.09
N VAL A 218 23.81 28.72 -32.89
CA VAL A 218 22.41 29.00 -33.27
C VAL A 218 21.51 28.96 -32.04
N PHE A 219 21.69 27.98 -31.16
CA PHE A 219 20.96 27.87 -29.90
C PHE A 219 21.15 29.11 -29.02
N ASP A 220 22.40 29.48 -28.71
CA ASP A 220 22.69 30.65 -27.86
C ASP A 220 22.17 31.95 -28.50
N SER A 221 22.30 32.10 -29.83
CA SER A 221 21.79 33.28 -30.55
C SER A 221 20.26 33.36 -30.51
N LEU A 222 19.59 32.23 -30.67
CA LEU A 222 18.13 32.13 -30.69
C LEU A 222 17.54 32.40 -29.30
N LEU A 223 18.17 31.89 -28.24
CA LEU A 223 17.75 32.18 -26.86
C LEU A 223 17.76 33.69 -26.59
N ILE A 224 18.84 34.39 -26.96
CA ILE A 224 18.95 35.85 -26.80
C ILE A 224 17.85 36.53 -27.63
N ALA A 225 17.68 36.15 -28.89
CA ALA A 225 16.70 36.77 -29.79
C ALA A 225 15.24 36.64 -29.31
N ILE A 226 14.89 35.53 -28.64
CA ILE A 226 13.54 35.33 -28.07
C ILE A 226 13.43 36.06 -26.73
N ALA A 227 14.47 36.03 -25.89
CA ALA A 227 14.47 36.70 -24.60
C ALA A 227 14.28 38.21 -24.72
N GLU A 228 14.83 38.85 -25.76
CA GLU A 228 14.61 40.27 -26.07
C GLU A 228 13.15 40.64 -26.34
N ARG A 229 12.29 39.66 -26.63
CA ARG A 229 10.85 39.89 -26.88
C ARG A 229 10.02 39.80 -25.60
N THR A 230 10.58 39.32 -24.50
CA THR A 230 9.89 39.21 -23.22
C THR A 230 9.77 40.58 -22.54
N SER A 231 8.74 40.75 -21.71
CA SER A 231 8.55 41.99 -20.93
C SER A 231 9.39 42.02 -19.66
N VAL A 232 9.95 40.88 -19.26
CA VAL A 232 10.83 40.74 -18.10
C VAL A 232 12.24 41.24 -18.42
N ASP A 233 12.84 42.01 -17.50
CA ASP A 233 14.29 42.27 -17.53
C ASP A 233 15.05 40.97 -17.19
N TRP A 234 15.19 40.12 -18.22
CA TRP A 234 15.79 38.80 -18.10
C TRP A 234 17.28 38.87 -17.79
N ARG A 235 17.95 40.00 -18.07
CA ARG A 235 19.38 40.20 -17.79
C ARG A 235 19.62 40.41 -16.31
N ASP A 236 18.87 41.32 -15.68
CA ASP A 236 18.93 41.53 -14.23
C ASP A 236 18.55 40.25 -13.47
N MET A 237 17.43 39.63 -13.86
CA MET A 237 16.97 38.37 -13.30
C MET A 237 18.07 37.28 -13.39
N ARG A 238 18.68 37.11 -14.56
CA ARG A 238 19.77 36.15 -14.77
C ARG A 238 21.00 36.46 -13.92
N LEU A 239 21.42 37.72 -13.81
CA LEU A 239 22.56 38.11 -12.97
C LEU A 239 22.31 37.80 -11.49
N GLY A 240 21.10 38.04 -11.00
CA GLY A 240 20.69 37.65 -9.64
C GLY A 240 20.85 36.14 -9.41
N ARG A 241 20.44 35.33 -10.39
CA ARG A 241 20.53 33.85 -10.32
C ARG A 241 21.95 33.31 -10.46
N ILE A 242 22.83 33.96 -11.24
CA ILE A 242 24.27 33.61 -11.32
C ILE A 242 24.96 33.76 -9.96
N LYS A 243 24.59 34.78 -9.18
CA LYS A 243 25.11 34.95 -7.82
C LYS A 243 24.79 33.75 -6.93
N CYS A 244 23.59 33.17 -7.06
CA CYS A 244 23.21 31.96 -6.33
C CYS A 244 24.02 30.75 -6.77
N VAL A 245 24.18 30.54 -8.09
CA VAL A 245 24.94 29.40 -8.63
C VAL A 245 26.40 29.44 -8.22
N SER A 246 27.04 30.62 -8.25
CA SER A 246 28.46 30.73 -7.88
C SER A 246 28.76 30.39 -6.42
N GLN A 247 27.76 30.41 -5.54
CA GLN A 247 27.87 30.02 -4.13
C GLN A 247 27.63 28.53 -3.88
N ARG A 248 27.13 27.78 -4.87
CA ARG A 248 26.72 26.37 -4.70
C ARG A 248 27.82 25.43 -4.22
N PRO A 249 29.06 25.48 -4.73
CA PRO A 249 30.14 24.63 -4.18
C PRO A 249 30.31 24.80 -2.66
N GLN A 250 30.19 26.04 -2.17
CA GLN A 250 30.29 26.32 -0.73
C GLN A 250 29.02 25.91 0.02
N GLN A 251 27.83 26.14 -0.56
CA GLN A 251 26.57 25.67 0.03
C GLN A 251 26.54 24.15 0.19
N LEU A 252 27.05 23.42 -0.80
CA LEU A 252 27.18 21.97 -0.79
C LEU A 252 28.08 21.50 0.35
N VAL A 253 29.27 22.09 0.48
CA VAL A 253 30.19 21.77 1.59
C VAL A 253 29.56 22.09 2.94
N ASN A 254 28.89 23.25 3.06
CA ASN A 254 28.20 23.61 4.29
C ASN A 254 27.08 22.61 4.64
N TYR A 255 26.35 22.10 3.65
CA TYR A 255 25.32 21.09 3.85
C TYR A 255 25.91 19.77 4.34
N ILE A 256 26.99 19.29 3.70
CA ILE A 256 27.73 18.09 4.13
C ILE A 256 28.16 18.23 5.59
N VAL A 257 28.71 19.39 5.97
CA VAL A 257 29.16 19.64 7.35
C VAL A 257 28.01 19.64 8.34
N GLN A 258 26.92 20.34 8.02
CA GLN A 258 25.81 20.54 8.95
C GLN A 258 24.98 19.27 9.15
N HIS A 259 24.74 18.52 8.07
CA HIS A 259 23.79 17.41 8.07
C HIS A 259 24.46 16.05 8.07
N LEU A 260 25.56 15.85 7.34
CA LEU A 260 26.17 14.52 7.20
C LEU A 260 27.28 14.29 8.22
N LEU A 261 28.33 15.12 8.23
CA LEU A 261 29.50 14.93 9.11
C LEU A 261 29.16 14.99 10.61
N ARG A 262 28.02 15.57 10.98
CA ARG A 262 27.57 15.64 12.39
C ARG A 262 26.66 14.47 12.80
N ALA A 263 25.98 13.82 11.84
CA ALA A 263 24.93 12.85 12.13
C ALA A 263 25.30 11.40 11.80
N GLU A 264 26.10 11.20 10.74
CA GLU A 264 26.28 9.89 10.11
C GLU A 264 27.57 9.20 10.54
N ASP A 265 27.58 7.87 10.54
CA ASP A 265 28.79 7.08 10.81
C ASP A 265 29.55 6.77 9.51
N VAL A 266 28.82 6.54 8.42
CA VAL A 266 29.36 6.27 7.08
C VAL A 266 28.67 7.17 6.05
N ILE A 267 29.45 7.94 5.29
CA ILE A 267 28.95 8.83 4.25
C ILE A 267 29.53 8.39 2.90
N MET A 268 28.67 8.12 1.93
CA MET A 268 29.03 7.62 0.60
C MET A 268 28.64 8.64 -0.46
N LEU A 269 29.62 9.38 -0.98
CA LEU A 269 29.38 10.44 -1.97
C LEU A 269 29.79 9.96 -3.37
N GLN A 270 29.03 10.35 -4.39
CA GLN A 270 29.33 10.11 -5.80
C GLN A 270 29.62 11.41 -6.55
N GLU A 271 30.38 11.30 -7.65
CA GLU A 271 30.76 12.42 -8.53
C GLU A 271 31.49 13.61 -7.83
N VAL A 272 32.26 13.33 -6.78
CA VAL A 272 33.04 14.33 -6.04
C VAL A 272 34.22 14.84 -6.87
N SER A 273 34.28 16.16 -7.12
CA SER A 273 35.43 16.78 -7.79
C SER A 273 36.60 17.03 -6.83
N ASP A 274 37.81 17.21 -7.37
CA ASP A 274 39.01 17.52 -6.56
C ASP A 274 38.87 18.81 -5.74
N ASP A 275 38.19 19.84 -6.28
CA ASP A 275 37.92 21.09 -5.55
C ASP A 275 36.96 20.86 -4.38
N ILE A 276 35.85 20.13 -4.60
CA ILE A 276 34.89 19.83 -3.54
C ILE A 276 35.51 18.94 -2.47
N GLN A 277 36.27 17.91 -2.85
CA GLN A 277 37.00 17.07 -1.91
C GLN A 277 37.96 17.91 -1.06
N SER A 278 38.72 18.81 -1.68
CA SER A 278 39.65 19.69 -0.97
C SER A 278 38.91 20.63 0.00
N ARG A 279 37.74 21.14 -0.37
CA ARG A 279 36.90 21.95 0.52
C ARG A 279 36.34 21.16 1.69
N ILE A 280 35.85 19.95 1.46
CA ILE A 280 35.38 19.03 2.53
C ILE A 280 36.52 18.76 3.50
N LEU A 281 37.73 18.46 3.01
CA LEU A 281 38.89 18.20 3.86
C LEU A 281 39.44 19.43 4.59
N SER A 282 39.01 20.64 4.22
CA SER A 282 39.47 21.89 4.84
C SER A 282 38.65 22.35 6.05
N VAL A 283 37.55 21.65 6.37
CA VAL A 283 36.68 21.96 7.51
C VAL A 283 37.05 21.12 8.74
N ASP A 284 36.96 21.70 9.93
CA ASP A 284 37.37 21.04 11.18
C ASP A 284 36.61 19.73 11.45
N GLU A 285 35.32 19.66 11.11
CA GLU A 285 34.50 18.45 11.29
C GLU A 285 35.02 17.24 10.49
N ALA A 286 35.72 17.46 9.39
CA ALA A 286 36.27 16.37 8.58
C ALA A 286 37.46 15.67 9.27
N GLU A 287 38.12 16.29 10.26
CA GLU A 287 39.20 15.65 11.03
C GLU A 287 38.71 14.40 11.78
N GLY A 288 37.41 14.36 12.12
CA GLY A 288 36.75 13.23 12.76
C GLY A 288 36.48 12.04 11.85
N TYR A 289 36.81 12.12 10.55
CA TYR A 289 36.53 11.08 9.56
C TYR A 289 37.80 10.58 8.87
N GLU A 290 37.73 9.35 8.38
CA GLU A 290 38.70 8.77 7.46
C GLU A 290 38.12 8.76 6.05
N LEU A 291 38.83 9.37 5.11
CA LEU A 291 38.43 9.45 3.70
C LEU A 291 39.04 8.29 2.90
N ILE A 292 38.17 7.54 2.21
CA ILE A 292 38.53 6.51 1.25
C ILE A 292 38.15 6.95 -0.15
N ALA A 293 39.17 7.21 -0.97
CA ALA A 293 39.07 7.56 -2.37
C ALA A 293 40.11 6.77 -3.19
N GLU A 294 39.78 6.39 -4.42
CA GLU A 294 40.74 5.76 -5.32
C GLU A 294 41.78 6.77 -5.86
N SER A 295 43.01 6.30 -6.10
CA SER A 295 44.09 7.12 -6.65
C SER A 295 43.85 7.41 -8.14
N ASN A 296 43.91 8.68 -8.50
CA ASN A 296 43.49 9.19 -9.80
C ASN A 296 44.55 8.88 -10.88
N SER A 297 44.56 7.65 -11.42
CA SER A 297 45.54 7.21 -12.42
C SER A 297 45.19 7.64 -13.86
N SER A 298 43.98 8.18 -14.10
CA SER A 298 43.40 8.34 -15.44
C SER A 298 42.89 9.76 -15.80
N GLY A 299 43.06 10.77 -14.93
CA GLY A 299 42.58 12.14 -15.19
C GLY A 299 41.06 12.32 -15.07
N ALA A 300 40.37 11.45 -14.34
CA ALA A 300 38.95 11.62 -14.03
C ALA A 300 38.74 12.89 -13.19
N LYS A 301 37.78 13.74 -13.62
CA LYS A 301 37.47 15.03 -12.97
C LYS A 301 36.59 14.89 -11.71
N GLN A 302 35.95 13.74 -11.54
CA GLN A 302 34.99 13.42 -10.48
C GLN A 302 35.19 11.96 -10.03
N ARG A 303 34.88 11.65 -8.76
CA ARG A 303 35.04 10.31 -8.19
C ARG A 303 34.02 9.99 -7.08
N SER A 304 33.78 8.72 -6.84
CA SER A 304 33.09 8.21 -5.65
C SER A 304 34.05 8.17 -4.46
N VAL A 305 33.55 8.52 -3.27
CA VAL A 305 34.32 8.51 -2.02
C VAL A 305 33.48 7.95 -0.87
N ILE A 306 34.16 7.44 0.16
CA ILE A 306 33.56 6.98 1.41
C ILE A 306 34.23 7.73 2.56
N LEU A 307 33.45 8.31 3.48
CA LEU A 307 33.93 8.89 4.73
C LEU A 307 33.43 8.03 5.89
N ILE A 308 34.33 7.62 6.78
CA ILE A 308 34.00 6.78 7.94
C ILE A 308 34.37 7.52 9.22
N LYS A 309 33.42 7.66 10.14
CA LYS A 309 33.63 8.37 11.40
C LYS A 309 34.59 7.61 12.30
N LYS A 310 35.63 8.29 12.80
CA LYS A 310 36.59 7.70 13.74
C LYS A 310 35.88 7.31 15.04
N GLY A 311 36.07 6.07 15.48
CA GLY A 311 35.49 5.57 16.73
C GLY A 311 34.00 5.17 16.64
N CYS A 312 33.40 5.08 15.45
CA CYS A 312 32.04 4.54 15.29
C CYS A 312 31.95 3.01 15.46
N GLY A 313 33.08 2.32 15.65
CA GLY A 313 33.15 0.86 15.76
C GLY A 313 33.30 0.14 14.42
N LEU A 314 33.69 0.86 13.37
CA LEU A 314 34.18 0.31 12.12
C LEU A 314 35.68 0.60 12.01
N GLU A 315 36.50 -0.44 11.88
CA GLU A 315 37.95 -0.32 11.73
C GLU A 315 38.37 -0.77 10.33
N ILE A 316 39.16 0.04 9.62
CA ILE A 316 39.53 -0.24 8.24
C ILE A 316 40.61 -1.33 8.16
N ASP A 317 40.32 -2.42 7.44
CA ASP A 317 41.35 -3.37 7.02
C ASP A 317 42.02 -2.86 5.75
N VAL A 318 43.14 -2.15 5.92
CA VAL A 318 43.90 -1.54 4.83
C VAL A 318 44.34 -2.59 3.80
N ALA A 319 44.81 -3.75 4.26
CA ALA A 319 45.37 -4.78 3.38
C ALA A 319 44.28 -5.50 2.58
N ALA A 320 43.13 -5.80 3.19
CA ALA A 320 41.99 -6.37 2.48
C ALA A 320 41.37 -5.35 1.51
N SER A 321 41.28 -4.08 1.92
CA SER A 321 40.78 -2.99 1.07
C SER A 321 41.61 -2.82 -0.19
N GLU A 322 42.95 -2.81 -0.10
CA GLU A 322 43.84 -2.73 -1.28
C GLU A 322 43.64 -3.91 -2.25
N ARG A 323 43.49 -5.13 -1.72
CA ARG A 323 43.29 -6.32 -2.55
C ARG A 323 41.94 -6.32 -3.28
N VAL A 324 40.88 -5.90 -2.60
CA VAL A 324 39.54 -5.75 -3.21
C VAL A 324 39.57 -4.65 -4.26
N ARG A 325 40.21 -3.50 -3.98
CA ARG A 325 40.39 -2.40 -4.95
C ARG A 325 41.10 -2.87 -6.21
N GLU A 326 42.24 -3.55 -6.09
CA GLU A 326 42.99 -4.04 -7.24
C GLU A 326 42.21 -5.07 -8.08
N ALA A 327 41.44 -5.94 -7.42
CA ALA A 327 40.56 -6.89 -8.08
C ALA A 327 39.41 -6.20 -8.84
N MET A 328 38.77 -5.21 -8.21
CA MET A 328 37.68 -4.42 -8.80
C MET A 328 38.18 -3.54 -9.95
N ARG A 329 39.36 -2.94 -9.84
CA ARG A 329 40.00 -2.19 -10.92
C ARG A 329 40.20 -3.06 -12.15
N THR A 330 40.79 -4.25 -11.97
CA THR A 330 41.06 -5.19 -13.07
C THR A 330 39.78 -5.69 -13.76
N GLU A 331 38.74 -6.03 -13.01
CA GLU A 331 37.47 -6.52 -13.57
C GLU A 331 36.59 -5.39 -14.12
N GLY A 332 36.61 -4.23 -13.47
CA GLY A 332 35.92 -3.01 -13.88
C GLY A 332 36.45 -2.46 -15.20
N GLU A 333 37.77 -2.34 -15.36
CA GLU A 333 38.41 -1.91 -16.62
C GLU A 333 37.99 -2.80 -17.81
N ARG A 334 37.92 -4.13 -17.61
CA ARG A 334 37.47 -5.06 -18.66
C ARG A 334 36.02 -4.84 -19.07
N ARG A 335 35.18 -4.38 -18.16
CA ARG A 335 33.75 -4.12 -18.38
C ARG A 335 33.46 -2.68 -18.78
N GLY A 336 34.49 -1.83 -18.85
CA GLY A 336 34.36 -0.43 -19.20
C GLY A 336 33.85 0.47 -18.08
N LEU A 337 33.98 0.05 -16.81
CA LEU A 337 33.73 0.90 -15.64
C LEU A 337 34.76 2.05 -15.65
N ALA A 338 34.31 3.30 -15.50
CA ALA A 338 35.24 4.42 -15.51
C ALA A 338 36.03 4.45 -14.20
N SER A 339 37.31 4.79 -14.31
CA SER A 339 38.16 5.03 -13.14
C SER A 339 37.58 6.23 -12.37
N GLY A 340 37.22 6.00 -11.11
CA GLY A 340 36.55 6.97 -10.25
C GLY A 340 35.06 6.70 -9.99
N ASP A 341 34.36 5.85 -10.76
CA ASP A 341 32.93 5.60 -10.53
C ASP A 341 32.66 4.77 -9.25
N LEU A 342 33.63 3.99 -8.79
CA LEU A 342 33.51 3.08 -7.65
C LEU A 342 34.62 3.36 -6.62
N SER A 343 34.26 3.41 -5.35
CA SER A 343 35.18 3.35 -4.22
C SER A 343 34.75 2.23 -3.29
N VAL A 344 35.70 1.47 -2.75
CA VAL A 344 35.44 0.32 -1.87
C VAL A 344 36.41 0.29 -0.69
N ALA A 345 35.90 -0.17 0.45
CA ALA A 345 36.68 -0.39 1.67
C ALA A 345 36.20 -1.65 2.39
N VAL A 346 37.11 -2.45 2.92
CA VAL A 346 36.79 -3.56 3.84
C VAL A 346 37.03 -3.06 5.26
N VAL A 347 36.02 -3.18 6.11
CA VAL A 347 36.06 -2.79 7.51
C VAL A 347 35.70 -3.96 8.41
N SER A 348 36.20 -3.95 9.65
CA SER A 348 35.79 -4.85 10.71
C SER A 348 34.82 -4.13 11.64
N THR A 349 33.74 -4.81 12.02
CA THR A 349 32.75 -4.30 12.99
C THR A 349 33.24 -4.49 14.44
N GLN A 350 32.53 -3.93 15.42
CA GLN A 350 32.82 -4.08 16.86
C GLN A 350 32.91 -5.55 17.34
N ASN A 351 32.36 -6.50 16.58
CA ASN A 351 32.37 -7.94 16.88
C ASN A 351 33.33 -8.72 15.94
N ASP A 352 34.32 -8.05 15.34
CA ASP A 352 35.30 -8.64 14.41
C ASP A 352 34.70 -9.27 13.13
N HIS A 353 33.47 -8.91 12.75
CA HIS A 353 32.88 -9.35 11.47
C HIS A 353 33.33 -8.43 10.32
N PRO A 354 33.78 -9.00 9.18
CA PRO A 354 34.16 -8.21 8.01
C PRO A 354 32.93 -7.68 7.27
N LEU A 355 33.00 -6.43 6.84
CA LEU A 355 31.97 -5.72 6.07
C LEU A 355 32.63 -4.99 4.90
N LEU A 356 32.10 -5.19 3.69
CA LEU A 356 32.49 -4.47 2.50
C LEU A 356 31.61 -3.23 2.34
N LEU A 357 32.23 -2.06 2.37
CA LEU A 357 31.62 -0.77 2.05
C LEU A 357 31.89 -0.42 0.59
N ALA A 358 30.90 0.14 -0.10
CA ALA A 358 31.08 0.65 -1.46
C ALA A 358 30.30 1.96 -1.70
N SER A 359 30.89 2.90 -2.43
CA SER A 359 30.20 4.07 -3.00
C SER A 359 30.29 3.98 -4.52
N PHE A 360 29.16 3.99 -5.22
CA PHE A 360 29.12 3.67 -6.65
C PHE A 360 28.22 4.61 -7.47
N HIS A 361 28.76 5.13 -8.56
CA HIS A 361 28.04 5.87 -9.58
C HIS A 361 27.86 5.02 -10.85
N GLY A 362 26.61 4.68 -11.18
CA GLY A 362 26.27 3.98 -12.41
C GLY A 362 26.50 4.85 -13.64
N ASP A 363 26.78 4.25 -14.80
CA ASP A 363 26.88 5.01 -16.04
C ASP A 363 25.55 5.67 -16.40
N THR A 364 25.56 6.69 -17.27
CA THR A 364 24.38 7.51 -17.62
C THR A 364 23.12 6.71 -18.01
N ASN A 365 23.29 5.50 -18.54
CA ASN A 365 22.19 4.64 -18.97
C ASN A 365 21.91 3.46 -17.99
N GLY A 366 22.66 3.35 -16.89
CA GLY A 366 22.59 2.27 -15.91
C GLY A 366 23.03 0.90 -16.43
N ARG A 367 23.78 0.84 -17.55
CA ARG A 367 24.16 -0.42 -18.21
C ARG A 367 25.14 -1.26 -17.38
N LEU A 368 26.04 -0.59 -16.67
CA LEU A 368 27.06 -1.20 -15.83
C LEU A 368 26.61 -1.34 -14.37
N THR A 369 25.49 -0.73 -13.99
CA THR A 369 24.98 -0.76 -12.61
C THR A 369 24.80 -2.19 -12.10
N ILE A 370 23.98 -2.99 -12.81
CA ILE A 370 23.70 -4.38 -12.43
C ILE A 370 24.97 -5.26 -12.51
N PRO A 371 25.77 -5.23 -13.60
CA PRO A 371 27.03 -5.98 -13.66
C PRO A 371 27.98 -5.70 -12.50
N THR A 372 28.14 -4.44 -12.08
CA THR A 372 29.04 -4.05 -10.99
C THR A 372 28.53 -4.55 -9.64
N LEU A 373 27.23 -4.40 -9.34
CA LEU A 373 26.63 -4.93 -8.11
C LEU A 373 26.74 -6.45 -8.00
N LYS A 374 26.57 -7.17 -9.12
CA LYS A 374 26.79 -8.63 -9.17
C LYS A 374 28.24 -9.01 -8.84
N VAL A 375 29.22 -8.23 -9.30
CA VAL A 375 30.63 -8.48 -8.95
C VAL A 375 30.86 -8.23 -7.47
N LEU A 376 30.41 -7.10 -6.92
CA LEU A 376 30.56 -6.77 -5.49
C LEU A 376 29.93 -7.84 -4.59
N SER A 377 28.70 -8.27 -4.90
CA SER A 377 28.02 -9.32 -4.13
C SER A 377 28.68 -10.69 -4.28
N SER A 378 29.33 -10.97 -5.42
CA SER A 378 30.02 -12.24 -5.65
C SER A 378 31.29 -12.43 -4.81
N LEU A 379 31.76 -11.37 -4.14
CA LEU A 379 32.92 -11.42 -3.25
C LEU A 379 32.64 -12.20 -1.95
N GLY A 380 31.36 -12.49 -1.64
CA GLY A 380 30.97 -13.31 -0.50
C GLY A 380 31.11 -12.63 0.86
N LEU A 381 31.44 -11.34 0.89
CA LEU A 381 31.42 -10.52 2.10
C LEU A 381 30.03 -9.91 2.33
N PRO A 382 29.63 -9.69 3.60
CA PRO A 382 28.57 -8.73 3.90
C PRO A 382 28.87 -7.41 3.16
N LEU A 383 27.92 -6.89 2.40
CA LEU A 383 28.05 -5.67 1.59
C LEU A 383 27.09 -4.61 2.12
N LEU A 384 27.55 -3.37 2.16
CA LEU A 384 26.77 -2.15 2.33
C LEU A 384 27.23 -1.14 1.27
N VAL A 385 26.33 -0.72 0.38
CA VAL A 385 26.67 0.12 -0.78
C VAL A 385 25.69 1.27 -0.95
N GLY A 386 26.21 2.49 -1.08
CA GLY A 386 25.48 3.66 -1.55
C GLY A 386 25.65 3.78 -3.05
N VAL A 387 24.55 3.87 -3.79
CA VAL A 387 24.57 3.81 -5.25
C VAL A 387 23.64 4.85 -5.88
N ASP A 388 24.15 5.61 -6.85
CA ASP A 388 23.33 6.19 -7.91
C ASP A 388 23.23 5.15 -9.03
N ALA A 389 22.07 4.50 -9.12
CA ALA A 389 21.83 3.43 -10.06
C ALA A 389 21.65 3.91 -11.50
N ASN A 390 21.41 5.21 -11.71
CA ASN A 390 21.02 5.81 -12.98
C ASN A 390 19.87 5.06 -13.67
N CYS A 391 18.87 4.65 -12.88
CA CYS A 391 17.64 4.00 -13.35
C CYS A 391 16.48 5.00 -13.52
N TYR A 392 15.50 4.64 -14.34
CA TYR A 392 14.43 5.54 -14.76
C TYR A 392 13.04 4.94 -14.52
N ALA A 393 12.12 5.73 -13.96
CA ALA A 393 10.74 5.32 -13.74
C ALA A 393 9.99 5.12 -15.07
N ASN A 394 10.28 6.00 -16.04
CA ASN A 394 9.78 5.93 -17.41
C ASN A 394 10.97 5.73 -18.38
N PRO A 395 11.48 4.50 -18.52
CA PRO A 395 12.70 4.24 -19.29
C PRO A 395 12.46 4.40 -20.81
N THR A 396 13.44 5.00 -21.49
CA THR A 396 13.53 4.95 -22.95
C THR A 396 14.40 3.76 -23.39
N PRO A 397 14.28 3.27 -24.65
CA PRO A 397 15.09 2.16 -25.14
C PRO A 397 16.60 2.37 -24.88
N GLY A 398 17.21 1.46 -24.10
CA GLY A 398 18.63 1.50 -23.76
C GLY A 398 18.99 2.08 -22.39
N ASN A 399 18.00 2.61 -21.64
CA ASN A 399 18.14 3.00 -20.24
C ASN A 399 17.71 1.87 -19.30
N LEU A 400 18.31 1.81 -18.10
CA LEU A 400 17.90 0.90 -17.05
C LEU A 400 16.54 1.32 -16.46
N ALA A 401 15.55 0.43 -16.52
CA ALA A 401 14.29 0.63 -15.83
C ALA A 401 14.44 0.40 -14.32
N VAL A 402 13.71 1.16 -13.50
CA VAL A 402 13.68 0.94 -12.04
C VAL A 402 13.24 -0.48 -11.70
N VAL A 403 12.22 -1.01 -12.41
CA VAL A 403 11.73 -2.38 -12.21
C VAL A 403 12.82 -3.44 -12.47
N ASP A 404 13.63 -3.24 -13.50
CA ASP A 404 14.72 -4.16 -13.86
C ASP A 404 15.87 -4.06 -12.86
N PHE A 405 16.17 -2.85 -12.39
CA PHE A 405 17.15 -2.61 -11.35
C PHE A 405 16.76 -3.31 -10.03
N LEU A 406 15.56 -3.07 -9.52
CA LEU A 406 15.08 -3.65 -8.27
C LEU A 406 14.99 -5.17 -8.36
N LYS A 407 14.56 -5.71 -9.51
CA LYS A 407 14.60 -7.14 -9.78
C LYS A 407 16.03 -7.67 -9.69
N ALA A 408 16.99 -7.02 -10.34
CA ALA A 408 18.37 -7.47 -10.32
C ALA A 408 19.02 -7.36 -8.93
N VAL A 409 18.73 -6.31 -8.16
CA VAL A 409 19.15 -6.16 -6.75
C VAL A 409 18.65 -7.36 -5.94
N THR A 410 17.37 -7.69 -6.07
CA THR A 410 16.74 -8.85 -5.42
C THR A 410 17.39 -10.17 -5.86
N ASP A 411 17.59 -10.38 -7.16
CA ASP A 411 18.23 -11.59 -7.72
C ASP A 411 19.68 -11.76 -7.21
N THR A 412 20.33 -10.67 -6.79
CA THR A 412 21.70 -10.68 -6.27
C THR A 412 21.74 -10.91 -4.74
N GLY A 413 20.58 -11.04 -4.08
CA GLY A 413 20.49 -11.21 -2.62
C GLY A 413 20.77 -9.92 -1.84
N LEU A 414 20.69 -8.77 -2.51
CA LEU A 414 20.80 -7.45 -1.92
C LEU A 414 19.41 -6.91 -1.57
N TYR A 415 19.35 -6.10 -0.53
CA TYR A 415 18.19 -5.31 -0.14
C TYR A 415 18.46 -3.86 -0.39
N HIS A 416 17.40 -3.06 -0.43
CA HIS A 416 17.48 -1.64 -0.74
C HIS A 416 16.62 -0.82 0.24
N THR A 417 16.94 0.46 0.39
CA THR A 417 16.04 1.47 0.95
C THR A 417 14.77 1.62 0.12
N GLN A 418 13.71 2.24 0.67
CA GLN A 418 12.47 2.44 -0.10
C GLN A 418 12.76 3.20 -1.42
N PRO A 419 12.12 2.82 -2.54
CA PRO A 419 12.31 3.47 -3.84
C PRO A 419 11.58 4.82 -3.88
N LEU A 420 12.17 5.81 -3.20
CA LEU A 420 11.67 7.18 -3.14
C LEU A 420 12.28 8.02 -4.27
N THR A 421 11.55 9.02 -4.74
CA THR A 421 12.04 9.94 -5.78
C THR A 421 13.23 10.74 -5.25
N THR A 422 14.41 10.50 -5.81
CA THR A 422 15.65 11.20 -5.42
C THR A 422 16.06 12.26 -6.43
N THR A 423 15.54 12.23 -7.66
CA THR A 423 15.74 13.31 -8.64
C THR A 423 14.41 13.88 -9.10
N ARG A 424 14.32 15.21 -9.21
CA ARG A 424 13.16 15.93 -9.77
C ARG A 424 13.65 17.11 -10.58
N ASN A 425 14.14 16.85 -11.78
CA ASN A 425 14.79 17.89 -12.57
C ASN A 425 13.76 18.68 -13.37
N LEU A 426 13.76 20.02 -13.24
CA LEU A 426 12.90 20.89 -14.03
C LEU A 426 13.33 20.82 -15.51
N ARG A 427 12.37 20.54 -16.40
CA ARG A 427 12.61 20.55 -17.85
C ARG A 427 12.08 21.84 -18.46
N THR A 428 12.99 22.60 -19.07
CA THR A 428 12.68 23.87 -19.72
C THR A 428 13.30 23.94 -21.12
N PRO A 429 12.78 24.82 -22.00
CA PRO A 429 13.38 25.09 -23.31
C PRO A 429 14.75 25.77 -23.24
N LEU A 430 15.16 26.22 -22.04
CA LEU A 430 16.43 26.89 -21.77
C LEU A 430 17.54 25.88 -21.42
N GLN A 431 17.42 24.66 -21.95
CA GLN A 431 18.37 23.57 -21.77
C GLN A 431 18.86 23.10 -23.14
N ALA A 432 20.17 22.92 -23.30
CA ALA A 432 20.79 22.41 -24.53
C ALA A 432 20.38 20.95 -24.90
N GLN A 433 19.51 20.33 -24.08
CA GLN A 433 19.07 18.93 -24.16
C GLN A 433 17.56 18.78 -24.48
N SER A 434 16.86 19.86 -24.83
CA SER A 434 15.39 19.96 -24.76
C SER A 434 14.63 19.11 -25.79
N ALA A 435 14.45 17.83 -25.45
CA ALA A 435 13.47 16.91 -26.03
C ALA A 435 12.20 16.76 -25.16
N LYS A 436 12.10 17.49 -24.05
CA LYS A 436 11.06 17.28 -23.01
C LYS A 436 10.28 18.58 -22.80
N THR A 437 8.96 18.51 -22.98
CA THR A 437 8.00 19.59 -22.72
C THR A 437 8.00 19.99 -21.24
N ASN A 438 7.46 21.16 -20.91
CA ASN A 438 7.32 21.65 -19.53
C ASN A 438 6.85 20.56 -18.56
N GLY A 439 7.66 20.29 -17.54
CA GLY A 439 7.37 19.28 -16.53
C GLY A 439 8.60 18.93 -15.71
N PHE A 440 8.44 17.94 -14.83
CA PHE A 440 9.50 17.41 -13.99
C PHE A 440 9.93 16.02 -14.48
N ASP A 441 11.23 15.77 -14.47
CA ASP A 441 11.80 14.45 -14.71
C ASP A 441 12.11 13.80 -13.36
N GLU A 442 11.18 12.96 -12.90
CA GLU A 442 11.21 12.32 -11.58
C GLU A 442 11.70 10.88 -11.66
N ASN A 443 12.80 10.58 -10.98
CA ASN A 443 13.36 9.22 -10.97
C ASN A 443 13.94 8.86 -9.59
N PRO A 444 13.67 7.64 -9.08
CA PRO A 444 14.28 7.10 -7.86
C PRO A 444 15.62 6.47 -8.23
N LYS A 445 16.67 7.29 -8.28
CA LYS A 445 17.99 6.88 -8.78
C LYS A 445 18.92 6.37 -7.68
N ASP A 446 18.79 6.90 -6.48
CA ASP A 446 19.76 6.70 -5.41
C ASP A 446 19.23 5.73 -4.35
N TYR A 447 20.09 4.83 -3.89
CA TYR A 447 19.74 3.77 -2.94
C TYR A 447 20.90 3.45 -2.00
N ILE A 448 20.58 3.04 -0.78
CA ILE A 448 21.50 2.26 0.07
C ILE A 448 21.10 0.78 -0.07
N LEU A 449 22.05 -0.06 -0.48
CA LEU A 449 21.87 -1.50 -0.61
C LEU A 449 22.71 -2.28 0.39
N LEU A 450 22.24 -3.45 0.82
CA LEU A 450 22.98 -4.32 1.71
C LEU A 450 22.70 -5.82 1.48
N THR A 451 23.64 -6.71 1.82
CA THR A 451 23.46 -8.18 1.76
C THR A 451 22.71 -8.74 2.98
N ASN A 452 21.99 -9.85 2.81
CA ASN A 452 21.35 -10.61 3.90
C ASN A 452 22.31 -11.37 4.85
N ALA A 453 23.43 -10.77 5.25
CA ALA A 453 24.41 -11.41 6.10
C ALA A 453 24.20 -11.06 7.59
N GLY A 454 22.93 -10.98 8.03
CA GLY A 454 22.59 -10.53 9.38
C GLY A 454 22.63 -9.02 9.55
N MET A 455 22.45 -8.24 8.47
CA MET A 455 22.29 -6.78 8.53
C MET A 455 20.90 -6.35 8.05
N THR A 456 20.36 -5.28 8.61
CA THR A 456 19.08 -4.68 8.22
C THR A 456 19.10 -3.18 8.12
N ILE A 457 18.14 -2.61 7.40
CA ILE A 457 17.75 -1.20 7.47
C ILE A 457 16.56 -1.13 8.45
N GLU A 458 16.75 -0.48 9.60
CA GLU A 458 15.66 -0.23 10.56
C GLU A 458 14.85 1.01 10.19
N LYS A 459 15.53 2.05 9.68
CA LYS A 459 14.92 3.29 9.21
C LYS A 459 15.60 3.72 7.93
N SER A 460 14.82 4.31 7.02
CA SER A 460 15.36 5.02 5.87
C SER A 460 14.58 6.30 5.62
N SER A 461 15.28 7.36 5.22
CA SER A 461 14.72 8.66 4.86
C SER A 461 15.34 9.17 3.56
N VAL A 462 14.66 10.14 2.95
CA VAL A 462 15.22 10.96 1.89
C VAL A 462 15.19 12.41 2.34
N ASP A 463 16.34 13.08 2.26
CA ASP A 463 16.49 14.51 2.54
C ASP A 463 16.72 15.28 1.24
N ASP A 464 15.74 16.10 0.87
CA ASP A 464 15.75 16.99 -0.29
C ASP A 464 15.89 18.47 0.10
N GLY A 465 16.30 18.74 1.35
CA GLY A 465 16.40 20.09 1.92
C GLY A 465 15.05 20.71 2.27
N GLY A 466 14.01 19.89 2.48
CA GLY A 466 12.65 20.34 2.74
C GLY A 466 11.98 20.91 1.50
N SER A 467 12.27 20.33 0.33
CA SER A 467 11.75 20.79 -0.95
C SER A 467 10.25 20.56 -1.09
N GLY A 468 9.63 19.69 -0.29
CA GLY A 468 8.17 19.54 -0.23
C GLY A 468 7.50 19.18 -1.56
N GLY A 469 8.23 18.64 -2.53
CA GLY A 469 7.70 18.36 -3.87
C GLY A 469 8.23 19.27 -4.99
N HIS A 470 9.06 20.28 -4.69
CA HIS A 470 9.67 21.18 -5.68
C HIS A 470 10.86 20.52 -6.40
N SER A 471 11.26 21.04 -7.57
CA SER A 471 12.40 20.51 -8.31
C SER A 471 13.73 20.67 -7.58
N LEU A 472 14.67 19.79 -7.92
CA LEU A 472 16.05 19.83 -7.51
C LEU A 472 16.94 20.14 -8.74
N PRO A 473 18.02 20.92 -8.58
CA PRO A 473 18.37 21.66 -7.37
C PRO A 473 17.44 22.87 -7.17
N ASN A 474 17.43 23.46 -5.98
CA ASN A 474 16.70 24.69 -5.68
C ASN A 474 17.60 25.70 -4.93
N LEU A 475 17.03 26.77 -4.36
CA LEU A 475 17.81 27.75 -3.60
C LEU A 475 18.35 27.26 -2.25
N ARG A 476 17.66 26.31 -1.61
CA ARG A 476 18.00 25.80 -0.28
C ARG A 476 18.84 24.53 -0.37
N PHE A 477 18.70 23.79 -1.47
CA PHE A 477 19.32 22.50 -1.67
C PHE A 477 20.20 22.48 -2.93
N PRO A 478 21.51 22.20 -2.80
CA PRO A 478 22.50 22.49 -3.84
C PRO A 478 22.64 21.42 -4.93
N SER A 479 22.27 20.17 -4.66
CA SER A 479 22.34 19.04 -5.62
C SER A 479 21.00 18.81 -6.31
N ASP A 480 21.02 18.23 -7.51
CA ASP A 480 19.82 17.76 -8.21
C ASP A 480 19.37 16.34 -7.79
N HIS A 481 20.19 15.65 -6.97
CA HIS A 481 19.87 14.43 -6.27
C HIS A 481 19.64 14.70 -4.78
N ALA A 482 18.59 14.12 -4.19
CA ALA A 482 18.35 14.10 -2.76
C ALA A 482 19.31 13.11 -2.05
N ILE A 483 19.52 13.31 -0.75
CA ILE A 483 20.30 12.41 0.10
C ILE A 483 19.41 11.23 0.50
N VAL A 484 19.96 10.02 0.45
CA VAL A 484 19.31 8.82 1.01
C VAL A 484 20.03 8.44 2.29
N GLU A 485 19.29 8.33 3.39
CA GLU A 485 19.82 7.99 4.71
C GLU A 485 19.21 6.67 5.20
N ALA A 486 19.98 5.91 5.99
CA ALA A 486 19.54 4.68 6.61
C ALA A 486 20.22 4.42 7.96
N GLU A 487 19.45 3.91 8.93
CA GLU A 487 19.99 3.31 10.15
C GLU A 487 20.08 1.80 9.94
N THR A 488 21.28 1.24 10.01
CA THR A 488 21.52 -0.19 9.79
C THR A 488 21.97 -0.92 11.05
N VAL A 489 21.44 -2.12 11.30
CA VAL A 489 21.75 -2.91 12.50
C VAL A 489 22.23 -4.31 12.15
N TRP A 490 23.28 -4.76 12.83
CA TRP A 490 23.74 -6.15 12.84
C TRP A 490 22.85 -6.99 13.76
N SER A 491 22.11 -7.92 13.17
CA SER A 491 21.11 -8.76 13.80
C SER A 491 21.01 -10.12 13.07
N PRO A 492 21.58 -11.22 13.61
CA PRO A 492 21.38 -12.58 13.10
C PRO A 492 19.90 -12.97 12.98
N MET A 493 19.08 -12.34 13.83
CA MET A 493 17.62 -12.30 13.95
C MET A 493 16.86 -12.08 12.62
N VAL A 494 17.48 -11.46 11.60
CA VAL A 494 16.73 -11.00 10.41
C VAL A 494 16.74 -11.98 9.24
N ARG A 495 17.56 -13.02 9.26
CA ARG A 495 17.41 -14.11 8.28
C ARG A 495 16.04 -14.78 8.42
N VAL A 496 15.53 -14.84 9.66
CA VAL A 496 14.19 -15.35 10.01
C VAL A 496 13.13 -14.26 9.77
N LEU A 497 13.32 -13.01 10.24
CA LEU A 497 12.34 -11.92 10.03
C LEU A 497 12.09 -11.58 8.54
N ARG A 498 13.06 -11.72 7.63
CA ARG A 498 12.84 -11.44 6.19
C ARG A 498 12.26 -12.59 5.40
N LEU A 499 12.43 -13.84 5.85
CA LEU A 499 11.59 -14.93 5.37
C LEU A 499 10.13 -14.60 5.72
N LEU A 500 9.86 -14.11 6.94
CA LEU A 500 8.52 -13.76 7.45
C LEU A 500 7.89 -12.50 6.81
N LEU A 501 8.68 -11.49 6.37
CA LEU A 501 8.18 -10.14 6.02
C LEU A 501 8.18 -9.74 4.53
N TRP A 502 8.98 -10.37 3.66
CA TRP A 502 9.14 -9.92 2.26
C TRP A 502 7.85 -9.91 1.40
N PRO A 503 6.90 -10.85 1.55
CA PRO A 503 5.68 -10.85 0.74
C PRO A 503 4.73 -9.69 1.06
N LEU A 504 4.74 -9.20 2.31
CA LEU A 504 3.81 -8.18 2.79
C LEU A 504 4.11 -6.77 2.26
N THR A 505 5.37 -6.49 1.89
CA THR A 505 5.79 -5.17 1.41
C THR A 505 5.96 -5.07 -0.11
N SER A 506 6.00 -6.20 -0.83
CA SER A 506 6.34 -6.25 -2.26
C SER A 506 5.16 -6.56 -3.20
N GLY A 507 3.97 -6.86 -2.67
CA GLY A 507 2.73 -6.97 -3.44
C GLY A 507 2.69 -8.07 -4.52
N ASN A 508 3.66 -8.99 -4.54
CA ASN A 508 3.77 -10.01 -5.59
C ASN A 508 3.94 -11.41 -4.98
N PHE A 509 2.81 -12.06 -4.68
CA PHE A 509 2.72 -13.35 -3.97
C PHE A 509 2.93 -14.59 -4.86
N SER A 510 3.23 -14.44 -6.15
CA SER A 510 3.09 -15.54 -7.12
C SER A 510 4.35 -16.36 -7.44
N ASN A 511 5.53 -16.06 -6.89
CA ASN A 511 6.78 -16.71 -7.34
C ASN A 511 7.75 -17.15 -6.21
N TYR A 512 7.27 -17.84 -5.17
CA TYR A 512 8.15 -18.49 -4.19
C TYR A 512 7.74 -19.94 -3.97
N ASN A 513 8.32 -20.86 -4.75
CA ASN A 513 8.19 -22.31 -4.55
C ASN A 513 9.55 -23.03 -4.68
N ALA A 514 10.66 -22.34 -4.43
CA ALA A 514 11.98 -22.94 -4.60
C ALA A 514 12.93 -22.60 -3.43
N HIS A 515 13.23 -23.67 -2.66
CA HIS A 515 14.41 -23.86 -1.79
C HIS A 515 14.45 -23.15 -0.42
N LEU A 516 13.72 -23.74 0.54
CA LEU A 516 14.13 -23.81 1.94
C LEU A 516 14.73 -25.21 2.18
N GLU A 517 16.05 -25.37 2.04
CA GLU A 517 16.75 -26.57 2.53
C GLU A 517 17.36 -26.23 3.89
N CYS A 518 16.88 -26.89 4.98
CA CYS A 518 17.44 -26.79 6.34
C CYS A 518 18.84 -27.48 6.34
N PRO A 519 19.96 -26.74 6.37
CA PRO A 519 21.28 -27.32 6.08
C PRO A 519 21.87 -28.22 7.19
N GLY A 520 21.19 -28.35 8.34
CA GLY A 520 21.66 -29.12 9.51
C GLY A 520 20.63 -30.05 10.16
N GLY A 521 19.44 -30.20 9.56
CA GLY A 521 18.33 -30.94 10.15
C GLY A 521 17.32 -30.03 10.88
N ILE A 522 16.13 -30.56 11.17
CA ILE A 522 14.97 -29.76 11.64
C ILE A 522 15.17 -29.19 13.05
N ASP A 523 15.97 -29.85 13.90
CA ASP A 523 16.26 -29.37 15.25
C ASP A 523 17.14 -28.10 15.24
N ASP A 524 17.90 -27.85 14.17
CA ASP A 524 18.65 -26.61 13.94
C ASP A 524 17.74 -25.46 13.46
N CYS A 525 16.56 -25.77 12.93
CA CYS A 525 15.59 -24.79 12.42
C CYS A 525 14.62 -24.29 13.52
N LEU A 526 14.50 -25.00 14.65
CA LEU A 526 13.59 -24.69 15.78
C LEU A 526 14.36 -24.53 17.10
N THR A 527 15.32 -23.61 17.14
CA THR A 527 16.12 -23.29 18.33
C THR A 527 15.37 -22.36 19.29
N GLU A 528 15.87 -22.20 20.53
CA GLU A 528 15.35 -21.16 21.45
C GLU A 528 15.44 -19.76 20.83
N ASP A 529 16.40 -19.52 19.94
CA ASP A 529 16.53 -18.25 19.21
C ASP A 529 15.41 -18.05 18.19
N PHE A 530 15.00 -19.10 17.45
CA PHE A 530 13.84 -19.04 16.57
C PHE A 530 12.56 -18.62 17.32
N PHE A 531 12.35 -19.17 18.53
CA PHE A 531 11.18 -18.85 19.35
C PHE A 531 11.28 -17.49 20.05
N ARG A 532 12.49 -17.08 20.46
CA ARG A 532 12.77 -15.72 20.95
C ARG A 532 12.48 -14.68 19.87
N ASP A 533 12.86 -14.96 18.63
CA ASP A 533 12.69 -14.05 17.49
C ASP A 533 11.23 -13.96 17.05
N LEU A 534 10.46 -15.06 17.11
CA LEU A 534 9.01 -15.04 16.92
C LEU A 534 8.32 -14.19 18.01
N ALA A 535 8.74 -14.33 19.27
CA ALA A 535 8.24 -13.52 20.38
C ALA A 535 8.66 -12.04 20.25
N GLN A 536 9.84 -11.76 19.69
CA GLN A 536 10.33 -10.40 19.44
C GLN A 536 9.66 -9.76 18.22
N PHE A 537 9.30 -10.56 17.21
CA PHE A 537 8.46 -10.18 16.08
C PHE A 537 7.04 -9.81 16.53
N GLN A 538 6.41 -10.65 17.37
CA GLN A 538 5.16 -10.33 18.07
C GLN A 538 5.33 -9.03 18.87
N ALA A 539 6.36 -8.92 19.72
CA ALA A 539 6.61 -7.73 20.54
C ALA A 539 6.92 -6.44 19.74
N THR A 540 7.50 -6.53 18.55
CA THR A 540 7.82 -5.36 17.68
C THR A 540 6.57 -4.90 16.92
N TYR A 541 5.70 -5.83 16.54
CA TYR A 541 4.37 -5.54 16.01
C TYR A 541 3.43 -5.00 17.11
N ASP A 542 3.58 -5.50 18.34
CA ASP A 542 2.87 -5.03 19.55
C ASP A 542 3.42 -3.73 20.12
N TRP A 543 4.66 -3.37 19.81
CA TRP A 543 5.23 -2.08 20.19
C TRP A 543 4.58 -0.93 19.41
N ALA A 544 3.95 -1.21 18.26
CA ALA A 544 2.98 -0.31 17.63
C ALA A 544 1.63 -0.27 18.37
N GLY A 545 1.45 -1.04 19.46
CA GLY A 545 0.15 -1.43 20.04
C GLY A 545 -0.04 -1.48 21.57
N ARG A 546 0.98 -1.16 22.39
CA ARG A 546 0.97 -0.74 23.83
C ARG A 546 1.40 -1.71 24.95
N THR A 547 1.87 -1.08 26.02
CA THR A 547 2.43 -1.53 27.31
C THR A 547 1.40 -2.04 28.33
N GLY A 548 1.66 -3.18 29.01
CA GLY A 548 1.26 -3.41 30.42
C GLY A 548 0.53 -4.70 30.86
N VAL A 549 1.28 -5.82 31.01
CA VAL A 549 1.36 -6.81 32.14
C VAL A 549 0.12 -7.56 32.74
N SER A 550 0.23 -8.91 32.70
CA SER A 550 -0.02 -9.99 33.71
C SER A 550 -1.37 -10.74 33.90
N ALA A 551 -1.40 -11.98 33.35
CA ALA A 551 -1.56 -13.31 34.00
C ALA A 551 -2.76 -13.68 34.91
N ALA A 552 -3.65 -14.56 34.40
CA ALA A 552 -3.96 -15.93 34.91
C ALA A 552 -5.30 -16.46 34.32
N LEU A 553 -5.35 -17.74 33.92
CA LEU A 553 -6.55 -18.43 33.38
C LEU A 553 -7.51 -18.94 34.48
N PRO A 554 -8.84 -18.76 34.35
CA PRO A 554 -9.79 -19.67 35.00
C PRO A 554 -11.01 -20.09 34.15
N ARG A 555 -11.75 -21.07 34.70
CA ARG A 555 -12.89 -21.81 34.10
C ARG A 555 -14.16 -20.95 33.95
N ARG A 556 -15.12 -21.50 33.18
CA ARG A 556 -16.38 -20.98 32.60
C ARG A 556 -17.28 -20.07 33.48
N ASP A 557 -17.03 -19.95 34.76
CA ASP A 557 -17.92 -19.38 35.78
C ASP A 557 -17.31 -18.20 36.58
N GLN A 558 -16.10 -17.73 36.25
CA GLN A 558 -15.51 -16.50 36.81
C GLN A 558 -14.77 -15.68 35.74
N LEU A 559 -15.46 -14.76 35.06
CA LEU A 559 -14.84 -13.75 34.19
C LEU A 559 -14.13 -12.69 35.05
N PRO A 560 -12.85 -12.34 34.79
CA PRO A 560 -12.18 -11.25 35.50
C PRO A 560 -12.72 -9.89 35.06
N ASP A 561 -12.72 -8.93 35.99
CA ASP A 561 -13.08 -7.53 35.73
C ASP A 561 -11.97 -6.84 34.92
N PHE A 562 -12.16 -6.71 33.61
CA PHE A 562 -11.17 -6.21 32.63
C PHE A 562 -10.98 -4.68 32.64
N THR A 563 -10.87 -4.06 33.82
CA THR A 563 -10.91 -2.60 34.01
C THR A 563 -9.61 -1.85 33.68
N THR A 564 -8.50 -2.51 33.32
CA THR A 564 -7.18 -1.85 33.22
C THR A 564 -6.35 -2.12 31.95
N ALA A 565 -6.90 -2.69 30.87
CA ALA A 565 -6.15 -2.83 29.61
C ALA A 565 -6.35 -1.61 28.67
N PRO A 566 -5.31 -0.85 28.28
CA PRO A 566 -5.47 0.35 27.47
C PRO A 566 -5.59 0.06 25.96
N THR A 567 -6.76 0.40 25.40
CA THR A 567 -7.04 1.09 24.12
C THR A 567 -6.05 0.92 22.95
N SER A 568 -6.58 0.45 21.79
CA SER A 568 -6.05 0.58 20.42
C SER A 568 -5.18 -0.53 19.78
N THR A 569 -5.54 -1.82 19.89
CA THR A 569 -4.82 -2.90 19.17
C THR A 569 -5.71 -3.80 18.31
N VAL A 570 -6.16 -3.27 17.16
CA VAL A 570 -6.37 -4.12 15.96
C VAL A 570 -5.04 -4.11 15.21
N SER A 571 -4.08 -4.90 15.68
CA SER A 571 -2.78 -5.08 15.01
C SER A 571 -1.99 -6.21 15.69
N ARG A 572 -2.52 -7.43 15.60
CA ARG A 572 -1.73 -8.67 15.59
C ARG A 572 -2.26 -9.45 14.40
N TYR A 573 -1.37 -9.95 13.55
CA TYR A 573 -1.63 -10.69 12.30
C TYR A 573 -3.11 -10.98 12.13
N MET A 574 -3.82 -10.27 11.23
CA MET A 574 -5.20 -10.66 11.01
C MET A 574 -5.12 -12.12 10.56
N ARG A 575 -5.54 -13.05 11.43
CA ARG A 575 -5.66 -14.50 11.11
C ARG A 575 -6.64 -14.72 9.96
N GLU A 576 -7.25 -13.62 9.50
CA GLU A 576 -8.05 -13.38 8.32
C GLU A 576 -7.25 -13.12 7.02
N ASP A 577 -5.94 -12.86 7.10
CA ASP A 577 -5.06 -12.65 5.94
C ASP A 577 -4.63 -14.01 5.40
N LEU A 578 -5.31 -14.41 4.32
CA LEU A 578 -5.07 -15.66 3.64
C LEU A 578 -3.64 -15.80 3.10
N ASN A 579 -3.02 -14.71 2.64
CA ASN A 579 -1.67 -14.75 2.07
C ASN A 579 -0.63 -14.94 3.16
N LEU A 580 -0.80 -14.25 4.28
CA LEU A 580 0.05 -14.43 5.45
C LEU A 580 -0.11 -15.85 6.02
N SER A 581 -1.35 -16.33 6.15
CA SER A 581 -1.62 -17.68 6.61
C SER A 581 -0.97 -18.73 5.70
N GLN A 582 -0.98 -18.49 4.38
CA GLN A 582 -0.36 -19.39 3.41
C GLN A 582 1.15 -19.44 3.58
N TYR A 583 1.77 -18.31 3.89
CA TYR A 583 3.18 -18.26 4.20
C TYR A 583 3.51 -19.04 5.49
N PHE A 584 2.74 -18.84 6.57
CA PHE A 584 2.90 -19.64 7.81
C PHE A 584 2.76 -21.14 7.54
N LEU A 585 1.78 -21.53 6.73
CA LEU A 585 1.56 -22.93 6.34
C LEU A 585 2.76 -23.50 5.57
N THR A 586 3.11 -22.92 4.42
CA THR A 586 4.05 -23.53 3.47
C THR A 586 5.51 -23.32 3.84
N SER A 587 5.83 -22.21 4.50
CA SER A 587 7.22 -21.79 4.73
C SER A 587 7.71 -22.07 6.15
N ILE A 588 6.80 -22.30 7.11
CA ILE A 588 7.15 -22.55 8.52
C ILE A 588 6.55 -23.85 9.01
N TYR A 589 5.23 -24.01 8.93
CA TYR A 589 4.54 -25.13 9.54
C TYR A 589 4.94 -26.45 8.86
N ARG A 590 4.71 -26.60 7.56
CA ARG A 590 5.01 -27.84 6.82
C ARG A 590 6.49 -28.21 6.79
N LEU A 591 7.39 -27.22 6.77
CA LEU A 591 8.82 -27.46 6.61
C LEU A 591 9.53 -27.71 7.94
N CYS A 592 9.10 -27.04 9.01
CA CYS A 592 9.83 -27.04 10.27
C CYS A 592 8.99 -27.65 11.41
N VAL A 593 7.76 -27.15 11.61
CA VAL A 593 6.96 -27.48 12.79
C VAL A 593 6.33 -28.88 12.70
N GLU A 594 5.68 -29.20 11.58
CA GLU A 594 5.02 -30.49 11.39
C GLU A 594 6.01 -31.68 11.49
N PRO A 595 7.15 -31.68 10.79
CA PRO A 595 8.14 -32.75 10.95
C PRO A 595 8.72 -32.87 12.37
N TYR A 596 8.82 -31.76 13.11
CA TYR A 596 9.26 -31.76 14.51
C TYR A 596 8.21 -32.40 15.41
N LEU A 597 6.97 -32.00 15.24
CA LEU A 597 5.82 -32.52 15.97
C LEU A 597 5.65 -34.03 15.73
N ASP A 598 5.84 -34.53 14.50
CA ASP A 598 5.78 -35.96 14.19
C ASP A 598 6.88 -36.77 14.91
N ARG A 599 8.10 -36.24 14.99
CA ARG A 599 9.19 -36.87 15.76
C ARG A 599 8.92 -36.85 17.26
N LEU A 600 8.31 -35.79 17.74
CA LEU A 600 7.95 -35.64 19.15
C LEU A 600 6.90 -36.69 19.55
N ASP A 601 5.88 -36.88 18.73
CA ASP A 601 4.86 -37.92 18.91
C ASP A 601 5.48 -39.32 18.89
N ALA A 602 6.39 -39.59 17.94
CA ALA A 602 7.07 -40.88 17.83
C ALA A 602 7.99 -41.19 19.03
N SER A 603 8.52 -40.17 19.69
CA SER A 603 9.42 -40.30 20.85
C SER A 603 8.69 -40.22 22.20
N GLY A 604 7.40 -39.86 22.22
CA GLY A 604 6.63 -39.63 23.44
C GLY A 604 7.13 -38.45 24.28
N GLY A 605 7.85 -37.51 23.66
CA GLY A 605 8.41 -36.32 24.30
C GLY A 605 7.39 -35.18 24.46
N ALA A 606 7.76 -34.15 25.24
CA ALA A 606 7.01 -32.90 25.34
C ALA A 606 7.78 -31.77 24.62
N PRO A 607 7.08 -30.84 23.95
CA PRO A 607 7.73 -29.75 23.22
C PRO A 607 8.37 -28.77 24.21
N LYS A 608 9.55 -28.23 23.88
CA LYS A 608 10.28 -27.30 24.74
C LYS A 608 9.65 -25.90 24.79
N CYS A 609 9.01 -25.47 23.70
CA CYS A 609 8.40 -24.14 23.55
C CYS A 609 6.97 -24.27 23.00
N PRO A 610 5.99 -24.65 23.84
CA PRO A 610 4.64 -24.93 23.37
C PRO A 610 3.91 -23.67 22.84
N ALA A 611 3.96 -22.54 23.54
CA ALA A 611 3.19 -21.37 23.13
C ALA A 611 3.53 -20.85 21.70
N PRO A 612 4.81 -20.72 21.30
CA PRO A 612 5.16 -20.35 19.92
C PRO A 612 4.73 -21.35 18.85
N LEU A 613 4.82 -22.65 19.14
CA LEU A 613 4.37 -23.70 18.22
C LEU A 613 2.87 -23.58 17.97
N ALA A 614 2.08 -23.39 19.04
CA ALA A 614 0.65 -23.16 18.92
C ALA A 614 0.33 -21.90 18.09
N ASP A 615 1.08 -20.80 18.25
CA ASP A 615 0.82 -19.60 17.45
C ASP A 615 1.09 -19.82 15.95
N ILE A 616 2.18 -20.52 15.59
CA ILE A 616 2.46 -20.87 14.19
C ILE A 616 1.32 -21.72 13.61
N MET A 617 0.87 -22.74 14.35
CA MET A 617 -0.22 -23.61 13.95
C MET A 617 -1.52 -22.82 13.73
N LEU A 618 -1.87 -21.92 14.66
CA LEU A 618 -3.07 -21.08 14.55
C LEU A 618 -3.01 -20.11 13.37
N ASN A 619 -1.84 -19.54 13.05
CA ASN A 619 -1.67 -18.67 11.90
C ASN A 619 -1.69 -19.44 10.57
N ALA A 620 -1.41 -20.75 10.55
CA ALA A 620 -1.50 -21.59 9.35
C ALA A 620 -2.93 -22.06 9.01
N LEU A 621 -3.89 -21.96 9.95
CA LEU A 621 -5.22 -22.56 9.83
C LEU A 621 -6.02 -22.12 8.61
N LEU A 622 -6.05 -20.81 8.33
CA LEU A 622 -6.87 -20.24 7.26
C LEU A 622 -6.43 -20.74 5.87
N ALA A 623 -5.11 -20.81 5.64
CA ALA A 623 -4.57 -21.35 4.39
C ALA A 623 -4.75 -22.87 4.25
N LEU A 624 -4.67 -23.58 5.37
CA LEU A 624 -4.82 -25.02 5.39
C LEU A 624 -6.27 -25.42 5.07
N GLU A 625 -7.25 -24.68 5.59
CA GLU A 625 -8.67 -24.87 5.26
C GLU A 625 -9.01 -24.60 3.78
N THR A 626 -8.27 -23.69 3.13
CA THR A 626 -8.63 -23.13 1.81
C THR A 626 -7.94 -23.78 0.61
N ARG A 627 -6.74 -24.38 0.75
CA ARG A 627 -5.91 -24.74 -0.44
C ARG A 627 -5.44 -26.19 -0.58
N PHE A 628 -5.37 -27.02 0.47
CA PHE A 628 -4.62 -28.27 0.37
C PHE A 628 -5.34 -29.55 0.83
N GLU A 629 -5.95 -29.59 2.01
CA GLU A 629 -6.48 -30.86 2.57
C GLU A 629 -7.91 -30.76 3.12
N GLY A 630 -8.45 -29.53 3.17
CA GLY A 630 -9.84 -29.24 3.49
C GLY A 630 -10.12 -29.04 4.99
N PRO A 631 -11.41 -28.92 5.37
CA PRO A 631 -11.82 -28.51 6.73
C PRO A 631 -11.41 -29.48 7.85
N SER A 632 -11.11 -30.74 7.52
CA SER A 632 -10.75 -31.77 8.51
C SER A 632 -9.35 -31.57 9.07
N GLU A 633 -8.36 -31.28 8.23
CA GLU A 633 -6.99 -31.07 8.70
C GLU A 633 -6.87 -29.75 9.47
N ALA A 634 -7.61 -28.70 9.08
CA ALA A 634 -7.67 -27.44 9.83
C ALA A 634 -8.24 -27.66 11.24
N ARG A 635 -9.27 -28.52 11.34
CA ARG A 635 -9.83 -28.93 12.63
C ARG A 635 -8.79 -29.65 13.49
N GLU A 636 -8.07 -30.61 12.93
CA GLU A 636 -7.04 -31.37 13.65
C GLU A 636 -5.91 -30.47 14.12
N LEU A 637 -5.44 -29.56 13.26
CA LEU A 637 -4.39 -28.61 13.59
C LEU A 637 -4.82 -27.66 14.73
N TYR A 638 -6.06 -27.17 14.69
CA TYR A 638 -6.62 -26.35 15.76
C TYR A 638 -6.69 -27.13 17.09
N GLN A 639 -7.23 -28.35 17.08
CA GLN A 639 -7.29 -29.20 18.28
C GLN A 639 -5.90 -29.48 18.86
N ARG A 640 -4.91 -29.70 17.98
CA ARG A 640 -3.52 -29.92 18.38
C ARG A 640 -2.92 -28.67 19.03
N ALA A 641 -3.13 -27.49 18.45
CA ALA A 641 -2.69 -26.22 19.02
C ALA A 641 -3.32 -25.97 20.40
N VAL A 642 -4.64 -26.14 20.54
CA VAL A 642 -5.36 -25.97 21.81
C VAL A 642 -4.88 -26.98 22.86
N SER A 643 -4.68 -28.24 22.49
CA SER A 643 -4.20 -29.29 23.40
C SER A 643 -2.80 -28.96 23.95
N LEU A 644 -1.93 -28.47 23.07
CA LEU A 644 -0.56 -28.07 23.41
C LEU A 644 -0.54 -26.87 24.36
N VAL A 645 -1.38 -25.87 24.13
CA VAL A 645 -1.57 -24.71 25.02
C VAL A 645 -2.15 -25.14 26.37
N THR A 646 -3.15 -26.02 26.37
CA THR A 646 -3.79 -26.52 27.59
C THR A 646 -2.80 -27.29 28.46
N ALA A 647 -2.08 -28.24 27.89
CA ALA A 647 -1.08 -29.03 28.60
C ALA A 647 0.06 -28.17 29.17
N ALA A 648 0.52 -27.18 28.40
CA ALA A 648 1.54 -26.24 28.86
C ALA A 648 1.03 -25.31 29.99
N SER A 649 -0.21 -24.85 29.92
CA SER A 649 -0.84 -24.08 30.99
C SER A 649 -0.99 -24.91 32.27
N GLU A 650 -1.42 -26.16 32.18
CA GLU A 650 -1.54 -27.07 33.33
C GLU A 650 -0.18 -27.38 33.98
N ALA A 651 0.89 -27.37 33.18
CA ALA A 651 2.27 -27.50 33.65
C ALA A 651 2.85 -26.21 34.26
N GLY A 652 2.12 -25.10 34.27
CA GLY A 652 2.55 -23.82 34.83
C GLY A 652 3.50 -23.01 33.94
N ASP A 653 3.48 -23.22 32.62
CA ASP A 653 4.31 -22.47 31.67
C ASP A 653 3.78 -21.04 31.47
N SER A 654 4.51 -20.06 32.02
CA SER A 654 4.17 -18.63 31.92
C SER A 654 4.16 -18.08 30.47
N SER A 655 4.78 -18.75 29.50
CA SER A 655 4.74 -18.31 28.10
C SER A 655 3.35 -18.42 27.47
N VAL A 656 2.50 -19.29 28.04
CA VAL A 656 1.12 -19.50 27.59
C VAL A 656 0.21 -18.31 27.94
N GLU A 657 0.48 -17.61 29.03
CA GLU A 657 -0.32 -16.45 29.46
C GLU A 657 -0.24 -15.30 28.44
N TYR A 658 0.93 -15.08 27.87
CA TYR A 658 1.13 -14.10 26.80
C TYR A 658 0.39 -14.52 25.54
N LEU A 659 0.57 -15.77 25.08
CA LEU A 659 -0.14 -16.26 23.90
C LEU A 659 -1.67 -16.12 24.02
N LEU A 660 -2.24 -16.40 25.19
CA LEU A 660 -3.67 -16.30 25.43
C LEU A 660 -4.17 -14.87 25.50
N ALA A 661 -3.36 -13.95 26.04
CA ALA A 661 -3.62 -12.51 25.93
C ALA A 661 -3.57 -12.03 24.47
N ASP A 662 -2.88 -12.77 23.61
CA ASP A 662 -2.67 -12.46 22.20
C ASP A 662 -3.69 -13.12 21.26
N TRP A 663 -4.46 -14.09 21.76
CA TRP A 663 -5.57 -14.65 20.99
C TRP A 663 -6.64 -13.59 20.78
N GLN A 664 -6.96 -13.32 19.51
CA GLN A 664 -8.21 -12.63 19.18
C GLN A 664 -9.35 -13.41 19.84
N LEU A 665 -10.30 -12.70 20.47
CA LEU A 665 -11.47 -13.31 21.09
C LEU A 665 -12.19 -14.28 20.13
N ASP A 666 -12.14 -14.04 18.82
CA ASP A 666 -12.74 -14.95 17.86
C ASP A 666 -12.05 -16.35 17.82
N THR A 667 -10.73 -16.46 18.02
CA THR A 667 -10.02 -17.75 17.91
C THR A 667 -10.42 -18.82 18.95
N PRO A 668 -10.48 -18.53 20.27
CA PRO A 668 -10.97 -19.51 21.23
C PRO A 668 -12.49 -19.65 21.24
N TYR A 669 -13.24 -18.60 20.88
CA TYR A 669 -14.71 -18.62 21.03
C TYR A 669 -15.44 -19.05 19.76
N THR A 670 -15.07 -18.53 18.59
CA THR A 670 -15.83 -18.74 17.35
C THR A 670 -15.28 -19.88 16.49
N TYR A 671 -13.96 -20.08 16.45
CA TYR A 671 -13.34 -21.11 15.61
C TYR A 671 -13.80 -22.53 15.94
N PRO A 672 -14.01 -22.95 17.20
CA PRO A 672 -14.58 -24.26 17.50
C PRO A 672 -15.91 -24.48 16.78
N ALA A 673 -16.79 -23.48 16.75
CA ALA A 673 -18.07 -23.58 16.07
C ALA A 673 -17.93 -23.61 14.53
N LEU A 674 -17.07 -22.77 13.97
CA LEU A 674 -16.81 -22.72 12.52
C LEU A 674 -16.16 -24.01 12.00
N LEU A 675 -15.27 -24.61 12.78
CA LEU A 675 -14.61 -25.90 12.50
C LEU A 675 -15.49 -27.12 12.84
N GLY A 676 -16.67 -26.92 13.45
CA GLY A 676 -17.59 -28.00 13.84
C GLY A 676 -17.14 -28.83 15.04
N LEU A 677 -16.30 -28.25 15.90
CA LEU A 677 -15.89 -28.78 17.21
C LEU A 677 -16.86 -28.40 18.34
N ALA A 678 -17.62 -27.32 18.16
CA ALA A 678 -18.65 -26.87 19.08
C ALA A 678 -19.92 -26.47 18.32
N GLN A 679 -21.03 -26.28 19.02
CA GLN A 679 -22.24 -25.72 18.43
C GLN A 679 -22.17 -24.18 18.49
N PRO A 680 -22.53 -23.46 17.40
CA PRO A 680 -22.58 -21.99 17.43
C PRO A 680 -23.59 -21.43 18.43
N SER A 681 -24.65 -22.19 18.72
CA SER A 681 -25.68 -21.81 19.69
C SER A 681 -26.38 -23.05 20.24
N PRO A 682 -26.72 -23.10 21.54
CA PRO A 682 -27.47 -24.20 22.15
C PRO A 682 -28.97 -24.18 21.78
N VAL A 683 -29.45 -23.14 21.10
CA VAL A 683 -30.86 -22.94 20.76
C VAL A 683 -31.37 -24.07 19.87
N SER A 684 -32.29 -24.87 20.41
CA SER A 684 -33.02 -25.90 19.68
C SER A 684 -34.37 -25.35 19.18
N PHE A 685 -34.77 -25.76 17.97
CA PHE A 685 -36.10 -25.47 17.44
C PHE A 685 -36.91 -26.76 17.37
N SER A 686 -37.82 -26.98 18.32
CA SER A 686 -38.60 -28.22 18.40
C SER A 686 -39.85 -28.25 17.50
N SER A 687 -40.21 -27.13 16.88
CA SER A 687 -41.47 -26.97 16.15
C SER A 687 -41.45 -27.53 14.72
N PHE A 688 -40.27 -27.76 14.14
CA PHE A 688 -40.11 -28.32 12.79
C PHE A 688 -38.79 -29.09 12.66
N LYS A 689 -38.71 -29.96 11.65
CA LYS A 689 -37.46 -30.65 11.26
C LYS A 689 -36.88 -30.05 9.99
N VAL A 690 -35.55 -29.90 9.96
CA VAL A 690 -34.82 -29.36 8.81
C VAL A 690 -33.90 -30.42 8.20
N TYR A 691 -33.93 -30.55 6.88
CA TYR A 691 -32.91 -31.29 6.14
C TYR A 691 -31.92 -30.29 5.54
N VAL A 692 -30.63 -30.49 5.79
CA VAL A 692 -29.56 -29.67 5.20
C VAL A 692 -28.99 -30.44 4.03
N TYR A 693 -29.02 -29.86 2.83
CA TYR A 693 -28.49 -30.52 1.64
C TYR A 693 -26.97 -30.70 1.71
N GLU A 694 -26.52 -31.91 1.40
CA GLU A 694 -25.13 -32.28 1.15
C GLU A 694 -25.01 -32.65 -0.32
N PRO A 695 -24.76 -31.68 -1.21
CA PRO A 695 -24.85 -31.96 -2.61
C PRO A 695 -23.59 -32.71 -3.13
N PRO A 696 -23.69 -33.48 -4.24
CA PRO A 696 -22.59 -34.34 -4.70
C PRO A 696 -21.27 -33.59 -4.97
N GLU A 697 -20.13 -34.16 -4.56
CA GLU A 697 -18.80 -33.54 -4.72
C GLU A 697 -18.45 -33.19 -6.18
N ASP A 698 -18.96 -33.95 -7.15
CA ASP A 698 -18.76 -33.74 -8.59
C ASP A 698 -19.56 -32.56 -9.16
N ILE A 699 -20.62 -32.13 -8.46
CA ILE A 699 -21.36 -30.91 -8.74
C ILE A 699 -20.74 -29.73 -7.96
N PHE A 700 -19.94 -30.01 -6.92
CA PHE A 700 -19.50 -29.05 -5.91
C PHE A 700 -18.09 -29.24 -5.37
N THR A 701 -17.12 -28.65 -6.04
CA THR A 701 -15.88 -28.19 -5.40
C THR A 701 -16.03 -26.72 -5.01
N GLY A 702 -15.88 -26.40 -3.71
CA GLY A 702 -15.74 -25.01 -3.26
C GLY A 702 -16.98 -24.29 -2.72
N LEU A 703 -18.17 -24.92 -2.67
CA LEU A 703 -19.39 -24.24 -2.20
C LEU A 703 -19.43 -23.92 -0.69
N GLN A 704 -18.73 -24.75 0.11
CA GLN A 704 -18.74 -24.72 1.58
C GLN A 704 -17.33 -24.87 2.16
N GLN A 705 -16.31 -24.59 1.35
CA GLN A 705 -14.93 -24.59 1.81
C GLN A 705 -14.64 -23.28 2.55
N SER A 706 -13.63 -23.28 3.40
CA SER A 706 -13.13 -22.04 4.04
C SER A 706 -14.12 -21.42 5.05
N SER A 707 -14.68 -22.22 5.97
CA SER A 707 -15.61 -21.74 7.00
C SER A 707 -14.99 -20.68 7.92
N LEU A 708 -13.68 -20.74 8.18
CA LEU A 708 -12.96 -19.69 8.90
C LEU A 708 -12.93 -18.40 8.06
N LEU A 709 -12.59 -18.48 6.77
CA LEU A 709 -12.53 -17.32 5.87
C LEU A 709 -13.92 -16.67 5.67
N CYS A 710 -14.92 -17.51 5.43
CA CYS A 710 -16.27 -17.09 5.09
C CYS A 710 -17.11 -16.75 6.32
N GLY A 711 -16.73 -17.19 7.53
CA GLY A 711 -17.47 -16.95 8.77
C GLY A 711 -17.27 -15.56 9.37
N MET A 712 -16.37 -14.75 8.80
CA MET A 712 -15.97 -13.45 9.34
C MET A 712 -16.58 -12.27 8.58
N GLY A 713 -16.74 -11.16 9.29
CA GLY A 713 -17.35 -9.94 8.79
C GLY A 713 -18.84 -10.10 8.53
N GLN A 714 -19.45 -9.05 7.98
CA GLN A 714 -20.91 -8.91 7.88
C GLN A 714 -21.63 -10.02 7.10
N TRP A 715 -20.94 -10.72 6.21
CA TRP A 715 -21.48 -11.81 5.40
C TRP A 715 -21.36 -13.19 6.05
N GLY A 716 -20.70 -13.29 7.22
CA GLY A 716 -20.48 -14.52 7.96
C GLY A 716 -21.75 -15.30 8.30
N VAL A 717 -22.91 -14.65 8.25
CA VAL A 717 -24.23 -15.25 8.48
C VAL A 717 -24.51 -16.47 7.57
N GLU A 718 -23.96 -16.52 6.35
CA GLU A 718 -24.06 -17.70 5.45
C GLU A 718 -23.49 -18.96 6.12
N VAL A 719 -22.34 -18.82 6.79
CA VAL A 719 -21.65 -19.91 7.49
C VAL A 719 -22.31 -20.19 8.83
N LEU A 720 -22.63 -19.15 9.59
CA LEU A 720 -23.16 -19.27 10.96
C LEU A 720 -24.50 -20.00 10.99
N VAL A 721 -25.44 -19.59 10.13
CA VAL A 721 -26.75 -20.27 10.00
C VAL A 721 -26.54 -21.71 9.54
N HIS A 722 -25.65 -21.95 8.59
CA HIS A 722 -25.36 -23.31 8.12
C HIS A 722 -24.82 -24.21 9.24
N LYS A 723 -23.81 -23.77 9.99
CA LYS A 723 -23.20 -24.53 11.10
C LYS A 723 -24.19 -24.77 12.24
N TRP A 724 -25.04 -23.80 12.53
CA TRP A 724 -26.11 -23.95 13.51
C TRP A 724 -27.13 -25.01 13.07
N LEU A 725 -27.62 -24.96 11.83
CA LEU A 725 -28.53 -25.98 11.30
C LEU A 725 -27.90 -27.37 11.22
N LEU A 726 -26.60 -27.47 10.87
CA LEU A 726 -25.88 -28.74 10.81
C LEU A 726 -25.77 -29.43 12.17
N SER A 727 -25.61 -28.64 13.24
CA SER A 727 -25.40 -29.12 14.60
C SER A 727 -26.69 -29.26 15.41
N ASN A 728 -27.79 -28.66 14.95
CA ASN A 728 -29.06 -28.67 15.68
C ASN A 728 -29.64 -30.09 15.85
N ALA A 729 -30.19 -30.38 17.03
CA ALA A 729 -30.85 -31.65 17.34
C ALA A 729 -32.07 -31.95 16.45
N ASN A 730 -32.70 -30.92 15.88
CA ASN A 730 -33.86 -31.04 15.00
C ASN A 730 -33.49 -31.17 13.51
N ARG A 731 -32.21 -31.29 13.19
CA ARG A 731 -31.75 -31.69 11.85
C ARG A 731 -32.09 -33.15 11.60
N THR A 732 -32.74 -33.44 10.47
CA THR A 732 -32.94 -34.81 9.99
C THR A 732 -31.96 -35.15 8.87
N LYS A 733 -31.48 -36.40 8.85
CA LYS A 733 -30.73 -36.98 7.73
C LYS A 733 -31.64 -37.68 6.72
N ASP A 734 -32.92 -37.85 7.05
CA ASP A 734 -33.91 -38.43 6.17
C ASP A 734 -34.74 -37.29 5.53
N PRO A 735 -34.63 -37.05 4.21
CA PRO A 735 -35.38 -35.98 3.56
C PRO A 735 -36.90 -36.18 3.59
N SER A 736 -37.38 -37.41 3.83
CA SER A 736 -38.82 -37.68 3.94
C SER A 736 -39.44 -37.17 5.26
N ASP A 737 -38.63 -37.03 6.30
CA ASP A 737 -38.99 -36.55 7.64
C ASP A 737 -38.81 -35.03 7.80
N ALA A 738 -38.39 -34.35 6.72
CA ALA A 738 -38.12 -32.91 6.73
C ALA A 738 -39.38 -32.06 6.49
N ASP A 739 -39.59 -31.07 7.36
CA ASP A 739 -40.59 -30.01 7.16
C ASP A 739 -40.03 -28.88 6.27
N LEU A 740 -38.74 -28.55 6.41
CA LEU A 740 -38.02 -27.56 5.62
C LEU A 740 -36.68 -28.10 5.10
N PHE A 741 -36.20 -27.56 3.99
CA PHE A 741 -34.92 -27.89 3.37
C PHE A 741 -34.00 -26.67 3.31
N TYR A 742 -32.80 -26.73 3.88
CA TYR A 742 -31.81 -25.66 3.77
C TYR A 742 -30.81 -25.96 2.66
N VAL A 743 -30.56 -24.98 1.80
CA VAL A 743 -29.57 -25.06 0.72
C VAL A 743 -28.32 -24.26 1.12
N PRO A 744 -27.26 -24.91 1.62
CA PRO A 744 -26.04 -24.26 2.08
C PRO A 744 -25.12 -23.80 0.93
N VAL A 745 -25.21 -22.51 0.58
CA VAL A 745 -24.37 -21.86 -0.44
C VAL A 745 -23.72 -20.61 0.16
N TYR A 746 -22.39 -20.51 0.08
CA TYR A 746 -21.64 -19.32 0.51
C TYR A 746 -21.41 -18.34 -0.65
N GLY A 747 -22.50 -17.95 -1.32
CA GLY A 747 -22.44 -17.17 -2.55
C GLY A 747 -21.77 -15.82 -2.38
N THR A 748 -22.09 -15.11 -1.30
CA THR A 748 -21.47 -13.81 -1.01
C THR A 748 -19.97 -13.97 -0.69
N CYS A 749 -19.60 -15.02 0.04
CA CYS A 749 -18.19 -15.31 0.31
C CYS A 749 -17.41 -15.60 -0.98
N LEU A 750 -17.93 -16.44 -1.87
CA LEU A 750 -17.28 -16.77 -3.16
C LEU A 750 -17.02 -15.51 -3.99
N GLN A 751 -17.92 -14.53 -3.94
CA GLN A 751 -17.81 -13.28 -4.69
C GLN A 751 -16.79 -12.34 -4.05
N THR A 752 -16.90 -12.15 -2.74
CA THR A 752 -16.20 -11.09 -2.01
C THR A 752 -14.82 -11.50 -1.51
N ARG A 753 -14.61 -12.78 -1.18
CA ARG A 753 -13.36 -13.32 -0.61
C ARG A 753 -12.58 -14.16 -1.61
N ASN A 754 -13.25 -14.97 -2.44
CA ASN A 754 -12.57 -15.81 -3.44
C ASN A 754 -12.40 -15.12 -4.80
N GLY A 755 -12.96 -13.92 -4.97
CA GLY A 755 -12.84 -13.12 -6.20
C GLY A 755 -13.57 -13.71 -7.41
N MET A 756 -14.52 -14.63 -7.19
CA MET A 756 -15.28 -15.24 -8.28
C MET A 756 -16.25 -14.21 -8.87
N GLY A 757 -16.07 -13.91 -10.16
CA GLY A 757 -16.96 -13.02 -10.90
C GLY A 757 -18.38 -13.57 -11.00
N LEU A 758 -19.37 -12.67 -11.12
CA LEU A 758 -20.79 -13.02 -11.12
C LEU A 758 -21.19 -14.02 -12.23
N GLN A 759 -20.58 -13.91 -13.41
CA GLN A 759 -20.84 -14.83 -14.52
C GLN A 759 -20.33 -16.25 -14.22
N SER A 760 -19.09 -16.36 -13.72
CA SER A 760 -18.52 -17.65 -13.29
C SER A 760 -19.33 -18.26 -12.16
N MET A 761 -19.70 -17.47 -11.15
CA MET A 761 -20.54 -17.96 -10.06
C MET A 761 -21.90 -18.47 -10.56
N THR A 762 -22.50 -17.77 -11.50
CA THR A 762 -23.76 -18.21 -12.11
C THR A 762 -23.57 -19.53 -12.85
N ALA A 763 -22.58 -19.62 -13.74
CA ALA A 763 -22.40 -20.77 -14.63
C ALA A 763 -21.81 -22.01 -13.94
N GLU A 764 -20.90 -21.81 -12.99
CA GLU A 764 -20.09 -22.88 -12.37
C GLU A 764 -20.66 -23.35 -11.03
N VAL A 765 -21.41 -22.51 -10.31
CA VAL A 765 -21.92 -22.83 -8.98
C VAL A 765 -23.44 -22.98 -8.99
N TYR A 766 -24.14 -21.93 -9.37
CA TYR A 766 -25.59 -21.90 -9.20
C TYR A 766 -26.35 -22.65 -10.29
N GLU A 767 -25.98 -22.53 -11.57
CA GLU A 767 -26.64 -23.27 -12.64
C GLU A 767 -26.60 -24.80 -12.43
N PRO A 768 -25.45 -25.42 -12.09
CA PRO A 768 -25.40 -26.84 -11.76
C PRO A 768 -26.22 -27.17 -10.51
N LEU A 769 -26.18 -26.34 -9.48
CA LEU A 769 -26.99 -26.50 -8.28
C LEU A 769 -28.49 -26.52 -8.58
N PHE A 770 -28.98 -25.58 -9.38
CA PHE A 770 -30.40 -25.56 -9.73
C PHE A 770 -30.77 -26.71 -10.65
N LYS A 771 -29.94 -27.04 -11.64
CA LYS A 771 -30.18 -28.23 -12.48
C LYS A 771 -30.30 -29.49 -11.63
N TRP A 772 -29.50 -29.63 -10.58
CA TRP A 772 -29.60 -30.75 -9.64
C TRP A 772 -30.82 -30.66 -8.73
N LEU A 773 -31.04 -29.52 -8.05
CA LEU A 773 -32.14 -29.29 -7.12
C LEU A 773 -33.51 -29.47 -7.80
N LEU A 774 -33.73 -28.86 -8.96
CA LEU A 774 -34.98 -28.92 -9.71
C LEU A 774 -35.36 -30.36 -10.12
N ASN A 775 -34.36 -31.24 -10.27
CA ASN A 775 -34.55 -32.66 -10.57
C ASN A 775 -34.67 -33.55 -9.30
N SER A 776 -34.51 -32.98 -8.10
CA SER A 776 -34.60 -33.73 -6.85
C SER A 776 -36.07 -34.00 -6.44
N PRO A 777 -36.40 -35.19 -5.92
CA PRO A 777 -37.76 -35.49 -5.42
C PRO A 777 -38.22 -34.52 -4.33
N SER A 778 -37.29 -34.09 -3.46
CA SER A 778 -37.55 -33.15 -2.37
C SER A 778 -38.02 -31.78 -2.90
N TRP A 779 -37.40 -31.28 -3.98
CA TRP A 779 -37.85 -30.04 -4.63
C TRP A 779 -39.23 -30.19 -5.27
N GLN A 780 -39.42 -31.25 -6.06
CA GLN A 780 -40.65 -31.49 -6.82
C GLN A 780 -41.88 -31.67 -5.94
N ARG A 781 -41.71 -32.08 -4.67
CA ARG A 781 -42.80 -32.26 -3.69
C ARG A 781 -43.66 -31.00 -3.52
N ARG A 782 -43.03 -29.83 -3.47
CA ARG A 782 -43.70 -28.52 -3.25
C ARG A 782 -43.15 -27.40 -4.11
N ASP A 783 -42.52 -27.74 -5.23
CA ASP A 783 -41.91 -26.78 -6.17
C ASP A 783 -40.97 -25.78 -5.47
N GLY A 784 -40.20 -26.26 -4.48
CA GLY A 784 -39.26 -25.45 -3.71
C GLY A 784 -39.86 -24.59 -2.59
N ALA A 785 -41.16 -24.64 -2.31
CA ALA A 785 -41.78 -23.77 -1.30
C ALA A 785 -41.36 -24.07 0.15
N ASP A 786 -40.83 -25.27 0.42
CA ASP A 786 -40.23 -25.67 1.69
C ASP A 786 -38.69 -25.49 1.72
N HIS A 787 -38.11 -24.86 0.70
CA HIS A 787 -36.66 -24.63 0.59
C HIS A 787 -36.27 -23.26 1.11
N ILE A 788 -35.13 -23.20 1.81
CA ILE A 788 -34.54 -21.99 2.38
C ILE A 788 -33.25 -21.67 1.63
N PHE A 789 -33.14 -20.43 1.18
CA PHE A 789 -31.90 -19.85 0.68
C PHE A 789 -31.52 -18.63 1.51
N LEU A 790 -30.24 -18.48 1.79
CA LEU A 790 -29.70 -17.31 2.48
C LEU A 790 -28.88 -16.48 1.49
N PHE A 791 -29.15 -15.18 1.44
CA PHE A 791 -28.35 -14.22 0.69
C PHE A 791 -27.90 -13.11 1.64
N ALA A 792 -26.62 -13.13 1.97
CA ALA A 792 -26.06 -12.21 2.95
C ALA A 792 -25.79 -10.82 2.37
N ASP A 793 -25.58 -10.67 1.06
CA ASP A 793 -25.27 -9.36 0.45
C ASP A 793 -26.48 -8.41 0.40
N GLY A 794 -26.22 -7.09 0.46
CA GLY A 794 -27.25 -6.05 0.27
C GLY A 794 -27.85 -6.01 -1.13
N GLN A 795 -27.22 -6.71 -2.06
CA GLN A 795 -27.69 -6.99 -3.39
C GLN A 795 -28.48 -8.30 -3.46
N GLY A 796 -28.66 -9.06 -2.37
CA GLY A 796 -29.50 -10.26 -2.35
C GLY A 796 -29.25 -11.22 -3.53
N ALA A 797 -30.32 -11.85 -4.00
CA ALA A 797 -30.26 -12.88 -5.05
C ALA A 797 -30.40 -12.37 -6.49
N TYR A 798 -30.78 -11.09 -6.72
CA TYR A 798 -31.08 -10.59 -8.07
C TYR A 798 -29.85 -10.55 -8.98
N GLN A 799 -28.65 -10.49 -8.40
CA GLN A 799 -27.42 -10.49 -9.19
C GLN A 799 -27.32 -11.74 -10.06
N PHE A 800 -28.05 -12.80 -9.71
CA PHE A 800 -27.99 -14.05 -10.43
C PHE A 800 -29.15 -14.23 -11.41
N THR A 801 -28.84 -14.76 -12.60
CA THR A 801 -29.79 -14.95 -13.69
C THR A 801 -30.97 -15.88 -13.35
N PHE A 802 -30.83 -16.72 -12.34
CA PHE A 802 -31.87 -17.65 -11.87
C PHE A 802 -32.78 -17.06 -10.79
N TYR A 803 -32.61 -15.79 -10.38
CA TYR A 803 -33.43 -15.18 -9.33
C TYR A 803 -34.93 -15.29 -9.59
N ASP A 804 -35.35 -15.16 -10.85
CA ASP A 804 -36.75 -15.32 -11.25
C ASP A 804 -37.33 -16.72 -10.99
N ILE A 805 -36.46 -17.74 -10.89
CA ILE A 805 -36.81 -19.12 -10.54
C ILE A 805 -36.98 -19.26 -9.02
N LEU A 806 -36.17 -18.57 -8.22
CA LEU A 806 -36.19 -18.65 -6.75
C LEU A 806 -37.23 -17.75 -6.08
N ARG A 807 -37.42 -16.55 -6.62
CA ARG A 807 -38.28 -15.52 -6.02
C ARG A 807 -39.71 -16.01 -5.71
N PRO A 808 -40.36 -16.88 -6.53
CA PRO A 808 -41.75 -17.27 -6.30
C PRO A 808 -42.02 -18.13 -5.06
N ASN A 809 -41.23 -19.18 -4.83
CA ASN A 809 -41.62 -20.27 -3.93
C ASN A 809 -40.73 -20.38 -2.67
N PRO A 810 -39.39 -20.55 -2.79
CA PRO A 810 -38.50 -20.61 -1.63
C PRO A 810 -38.64 -19.49 -0.60
N ILE A 811 -38.36 -19.84 0.65
CA ILE A 811 -38.15 -18.93 1.77
C ILE A 811 -36.76 -18.29 1.61
N LEU A 812 -36.69 -16.97 1.54
CA LEU A 812 -35.42 -16.25 1.48
C LEU A 812 -35.08 -15.65 2.85
N LEU A 813 -33.89 -15.95 3.36
CA LEU A 813 -33.25 -15.21 4.45
C LEU A 813 -32.39 -14.12 3.81
N LEU A 814 -32.71 -12.85 4.09
CA LEU A 814 -32.09 -11.70 3.44
C LEU A 814 -31.64 -10.68 4.48
N VAL A 815 -30.59 -9.91 4.21
CA VAL A 815 -30.26 -8.73 5.01
C VAL A 815 -30.97 -7.45 4.53
N GLU A 816 -31.57 -7.52 3.34
CA GLU A 816 -32.23 -6.42 2.64
C GLU A 816 -33.52 -6.90 1.95
N GLY A 817 -34.57 -6.10 2.00
CA GLY A 817 -35.86 -6.42 1.39
C GLY A 817 -36.23 -5.57 0.17
N ARG A 818 -35.45 -4.53 -0.17
CA ARG A 818 -35.66 -3.72 -1.37
C ARG A 818 -35.17 -4.45 -2.63
N CYS A 819 -35.92 -4.35 -3.74
CA CYS A 819 -35.37 -4.64 -5.07
C CYS A 819 -34.29 -3.59 -5.40
N PRO A 820 -33.05 -3.97 -5.65
CA PRO A 820 -31.99 -2.99 -5.89
C PRO A 820 -31.99 -2.51 -7.35
N THR A 821 -31.90 -1.19 -7.52
CA THR A 821 -31.60 -0.49 -8.76
C THR A 821 -30.26 0.19 -8.57
N TRP A 822 -29.15 -0.43 -8.95
CA TRP A 822 -27.87 0.28 -8.95
C TRP A 822 -27.94 1.42 -9.96
N ASN A 823 -27.81 2.66 -9.50
CA ASN A 823 -27.52 3.82 -10.34
C ASN A 823 -28.52 4.17 -11.45
N GLU A 824 -29.62 3.43 -11.58
CA GLU A 824 -30.73 3.77 -12.44
C GLU A 824 -31.81 4.49 -11.61
N PRO A 825 -32.25 5.68 -12.04
CA PRO A 825 -33.50 6.25 -11.54
C PRO A 825 -34.59 5.19 -11.71
N ILE A 826 -35.53 5.13 -10.78
CA ILE A 826 -36.78 4.38 -11.00
C ILE A 826 -37.47 5.06 -12.19
N GLY A 827 -37.18 4.60 -13.40
CA GLY A 827 -37.93 5.00 -14.58
C GLY A 827 -39.37 4.56 -14.40
N ASP A 828 -40.30 5.32 -14.98
CA ASP A 828 -41.75 5.01 -15.04
C ASP A 828 -42.08 3.68 -15.77
N HIS A 829 -41.08 2.84 -16.02
CA HIS A 829 -41.18 1.56 -16.69
C HIS A 829 -40.48 0.49 -15.84
N LEU A 830 -41.23 -0.12 -14.92
CA LEU A 830 -41.44 -1.56 -14.83
C LEU A 830 -42.02 -1.90 -13.45
N ASP A 831 -43.23 -2.44 -13.49
CA ASP A 831 -43.89 -3.30 -12.51
C ASP A 831 -42.97 -3.80 -11.38
N VAL A 832 -42.96 -3.06 -10.24
CA VAL A 832 -42.32 -3.44 -8.97
C VAL A 832 -43.04 -4.67 -8.40
N LYS A 833 -42.85 -5.83 -9.03
CA LYS A 833 -43.28 -7.12 -8.51
C LYS A 833 -42.31 -7.49 -7.39
N LEU A 834 -42.61 -7.01 -6.18
CA LEU A 834 -42.00 -7.30 -4.87
C LEU A 834 -40.90 -8.38 -4.86
N CYS A 835 -39.64 -7.99 -4.61
CA CYS A 835 -38.49 -8.90 -4.43
C CYS A 835 -38.45 -9.58 -3.05
N TYR A 836 -39.22 -9.04 -2.12
CA TYR A 836 -39.38 -9.51 -0.75
C TYR A 836 -40.86 -9.68 -0.45
N SER A 837 -41.22 -10.79 0.19
CA SER A 837 -42.57 -11.05 0.66
C SER A 837 -42.54 -11.36 2.15
N PRO A 838 -43.06 -10.49 3.03
CA PRO A 838 -43.06 -10.74 4.49
C PRO A 838 -43.84 -11.99 4.90
N TRP A 839 -44.66 -12.53 3.99
CA TRP A 839 -45.37 -13.79 4.19
C TRP A 839 -44.45 -15.01 4.19
N LYS A 840 -43.41 -15.01 3.35
CA LYS A 840 -42.49 -16.14 3.16
C LYS A 840 -41.06 -15.80 3.59
N ASP A 841 -40.56 -14.62 3.24
CA ASP A 841 -39.17 -14.19 3.43
C ASP A 841 -38.95 -13.57 4.81
N ILE A 842 -37.71 -13.63 5.29
CA ILE A 842 -37.30 -13.15 6.60
C ILE A 842 -36.10 -12.22 6.44
N ILE A 843 -36.20 -11.02 6.99
CA ILE A 843 -35.06 -10.11 7.10
C ILE A 843 -34.28 -10.44 8.37
N ILE A 844 -32.99 -10.73 8.22
CA ILE A 844 -32.06 -11.09 9.29
C ILE A 844 -30.94 -10.02 9.41
N PRO A 845 -30.33 -9.87 10.60
CA PRO A 845 -29.21 -8.95 10.75
C PRO A 845 -27.94 -9.47 10.06
N GLY A 846 -27.04 -8.55 9.70
CA GLY A 846 -25.68 -8.90 9.32
C GLY A 846 -24.88 -9.42 10.51
N HIS A 847 -23.73 -10.04 10.24
CA HIS A 847 -22.84 -10.52 11.30
C HIS A 847 -21.93 -9.41 11.81
N THR A 848 -21.72 -9.35 13.13
CA THR A 848 -20.65 -8.56 13.73
C THR A 848 -19.78 -9.54 14.49
N ASP A 849 -18.48 -9.57 14.17
CA ASP A 849 -17.53 -10.51 14.77
C ASP A 849 -17.55 -10.40 16.30
N HIS A 850 -17.40 -11.53 17.00
CA HIS A 850 -17.56 -11.60 18.45
C HIS A 850 -16.56 -10.68 19.16
N GLY A 851 -15.28 -10.72 18.75
CA GLY A 851 -14.26 -9.83 19.29
C GLY A 851 -14.60 -8.35 19.11
N ARG A 852 -15.16 -7.98 17.96
CA ARG A 852 -15.59 -6.60 17.66
C ARG A 852 -16.79 -6.17 18.52
N ALA A 853 -17.79 -7.04 18.69
CA ALA A 853 -18.95 -6.78 19.53
C ALA A 853 -18.56 -6.61 21.01
N MET A 854 -17.71 -7.51 21.53
CA MET A 854 -17.20 -7.44 22.89
C MET A 854 -16.38 -6.18 23.14
N TYR A 855 -15.52 -5.81 22.20
CA TYR A 855 -14.74 -4.58 22.29
C TYR A 855 -15.63 -3.34 22.40
N MET A 856 -16.70 -3.24 21.59
CA MET A 856 -17.66 -2.12 21.68
C MET A 856 -18.39 -2.10 23.02
N ARG A 857 -18.80 -3.25 23.55
CA ARG A 857 -19.46 -3.35 24.86
C ARG A 857 -18.56 -2.86 25.99
N GLN A 858 -17.29 -3.24 25.96
CA GLN A 858 -16.30 -2.82 26.96
C GLN A 858 -16.03 -1.31 26.92
N HIS A 859 -16.17 -0.68 25.76
CA HIS A 859 -15.93 0.75 25.57
C HIS A 859 -17.22 1.59 25.58
N ALA A 860 -18.39 0.97 25.76
CA ALA A 860 -19.66 1.65 25.86
C ALA A 860 -19.68 2.50 27.14
N ARG A 861 -19.99 3.80 27.01
CA ARG A 861 -19.99 4.74 28.13
C ARG A 861 -21.40 4.98 28.69
N PRO A 862 -21.54 5.29 29.99
CA PRO A 862 -22.80 5.81 30.52
C PRO A 862 -23.12 7.17 29.89
N LEU A 863 -24.38 7.61 29.96
CA LEU A 863 -24.86 8.80 29.26
C LEU A 863 -24.06 10.07 29.59
N GLU A 864 -23.63 10.21 30.84
CA GLU A 864 -22.89 11.36 31.35
C GLU A 864 -21.48 11.48 30.75
N GLU A 865 -20.91 10.36 30.30
CA GLU A 865 -19.58 10.27 29.68
C GLU A 865 -19.64 10.28 28.15
N ARG A 866 -20.84 10.41 27.55
CA ARG A 866 -21.03 10.49 26.09
C ARG A 866 -20.95 11.94 25.61
N ASP A 867 -19.73 12.36 25.31
CA ASP A 867 -19.37 13.72 24.91
C ASP A 867 -19.49 13.99 23.40
N ILE A 868 -19.75 12.97 22.59
CA ILE A 868 -20.02 13.10 21.16
C ILE A 868 -21.54 13.01 20.95
N LEU A 869 -22.15 14.00 20.30
CA LEU A 869 -23.57 13.99 19.99
C LEU A 869 -23.88 12.91 18.94
N LEU A 870 -23.20 12.95 17.79
CA LEU A 870 -23.43 11.98 16.72
C LEU A 870 -22.15 11.54 16.00
N THR A 871 -22.15 10.31 15.49
CA THR A 871 -21.01 9.76 14.74
C THR A 871 -21.36 8.96 13.48
N PHE A 872 -20.48 9.04 12.48
CA PHE A 872 -20.43 8.19 11.30
C PHE A 872 -19.02 8.14 10.68
N HIS A 873 -18.38 6.97 10.62
CA HIS A 873 -17.13 6.82 9.88
C HIS A 873 -17.20 5.64 8.91
N GLY A 874 -17.06 5.90 7.61
CA GLY A 874 -17.20 4.86 6.60
C GLY A 874 -16.97 5.35 5.18
N ARG A 875 -17.32 4.51 4.20
CA ARG A 875 -17.20 4.87 2.78
C ARG A 875 -18.20 5.96 2.41
N HIS A 876 -17.69 7.07 1.87
CA HIS A 876 -18.44 8.16 1.24
C HIS A 876 -17.71 8.61 -0.04
N GLY A 877 -18.31 9.52 -0.81
CA GLY A 877 -17.82 9.94 -2.13
C GLY A 877 -16.42 10.56 -2.16
N GLY A 878 -15.93 11.07 -1.02
CA GLY A 878 -14.56 11.59 -0.88
C GLY A 878 -13.50 10.53 -0.61
N VAL A 879 -13.91 9.30 -0.26
CA VAL A 879 -13.01 8.17 0.09
C VAL A 879 -13.09 7.04 -0.93
N HIS A 880 -14.25 6.82 -1.57
CA HIS A 880 -14.45 5.72 -2.51
C HIS A 880 -15.40 6.12 -3.65
N GLU A 881 -14.98 5.88 -4.90
CA GLU A 881 -15.71 6.31 -6.09
C GLU A 881 -17.14 5.73 -6.18
N GLY A 882 -17.32 4.46 -5.84
CA GLY A 882 -18.64 3.81 -5.81
C GLY A 882 -19.69 4.47 -4.90
N TYR A 883 -19.29 5.37 -3.99
CA TYR A 883 -20.17 6.09 -3.06
C TYR A 883 -20.42 7.56 -3.46
N LYS A 884 -19.92 8.01 -4.62
CA LYS A 884 -20.18 9.39 -5.12
C LYS A 884 -21.67 9.69 -5.29
N ARG A 885 -22.50 8.66 -5.57
CA ARG A 885 -23.96 8.77 -5.73
C ARG A 885 -24.76 8.47 -4.45
N CYS A 886 -24.09 8.17 -3.33
CA CYS A 886 -24.73 8.00 -2.03
C CYS A 886 -24.93 9.38 -1.37
N GLU A 887 -25.96 10.12 -1.81
CA GLU A 887 -26.20 11.51 -1.41
C GLU A 887 -26.27 11.68 0.10
N VAL A 888 -26.99 10.81 0.81
CA VAL A 888 -27.14 10.87 2.27
C VAL A 888 -25.81 10.80 3.03
N ARG A 889 -24.86 9.96 2.60
CA ARG A 889 -23.53 9.88 3.24
C ARG A 889 -22.68 11.10 2.95
N ASN A 890 -22.80 11.64 1.73
CA ASN A 890 -22.07 12.82 1.33
C ASN A 890 -22.58 14.05 2.08
N ALA A 891 -23.91 14.23 2.16
CA ALA A 891 -24.57 15.27 2.92
C ALA A 891 -24.21 15.20 4.41
N LEU A 892 -24.23 14.01 5.01
CA LEU A 892 -23.86 13.81 6.42
C LEU A 892 -22.43 14.33 6.70
N VAL A 893 -21.47 14.01 5.84
CA VAL A 893 -20.08 14.49 6.01
C VAL A 893 -19.96 15.98 5.70
N SER A 894 -20.56 16.48 4.62
CA SER A 894 -20.40 17.88 4.22
C SER A 894 -21.15 18.87 5.11
N GLU A 895 -22.32 18.50 5.63
CA GLU A 895 -23.21 19.41 6.37
C GLU A 895 -22.97 19.34 7.88
N LEU A 896 -22.60 18.16 8.42
CA LEU A 896 -22.52 17.96 9.88
C LEU A 896 -21.09 18.01 10.44
N SER A 897 -20.04 17.86 9.62
CA SER A 897 -18.63 17.87 10.10
C SER A 897 -18.18 19.19 10.74
N GLN A 898 -18.90 20.28 10.50
CA GLN A 898 -18.61 21.60 11.05
C GLN A 898 -18.98 21.75 12.54
N TYR A 899 -19.77 20.84 13.10
CA TYR A 899 -20.23 20.93 14.50
C TYR A 899 -19.21 20.30 15.46
N PRO A 900 -18.95 20.93 16.64
CA PRO A 900 -17.87 20.53 17.53
C PRO A 900 -18.09 19.20 18.25
N ASP A 901 -19.34 18.77 18.41
CA ASP A 901 -19.80 17.54 19.06
C ASP A 901 -20.17 16.45 18.03
N VAL A 902 -19.61 16.52 16.82
CA VAL A 902 -19.89 15.60 15.72
C VAL A 902 -18.60 14.94 15.22
N SER A 903 -18.59 13.62 15.12
CA SER A 903 -17.46 12.86 14.59
C SER A 903 -17.88 12.09 13.33
N VAL A 904 -17.70 12.72 12.16
CA VAL A 904 -18.11 12.15 10.87
C VAL A 904 -16.99 12.20 9.83
N GLY A 905 -16.86 11.18 8.98
CA GLY A 905 -15.88 11.18 7.89
C GLY A 905 -15.51 9.81 7.34
N GLY A 906 -14.28 9.71 6.81
CA GLY A 906 -13.68 8.46 6.34
C GLY A 906 -13.22 7.53 7.48
N PHE A 907 -12.41 6.53 7.15
CA PHE A 907 -11.91 5.55 8.12
C PHE A 907 -10.95 6.17 9.15
N ILE A 908 -11.12 5.80 10.42
CA ILE A 908 -10.26 6.23 11.54
C ILE A 908 -9.97 5.04 12.47
N GLY A 909 -8.82 5.06 13.14
CA GLY A 909 -8.35 3.93 13.97
C GLY A 909 -9.13 3.72 15.28
N ASN A 910 -9.68 4.76 15.88
CA ASN A 910 -10.42 4.72 17.15
C ASN A 910 -11.95 4.76 16.98
N TYR A 911 -12.46 4.37 15.81
CA TYR A 911 -13.88 4.41 15.46
C TYR A 911 -14.81 3.73 16.49
N LEU A 912 -14.41 2.55 16.99
CA LEU A 912 -15.23 1.78 17.96
C LEU A 912 -15.37 2.49 19.31
N GLU A 913 -14.28 3.11 19.79
CA GLU A 913 -14.27 3.90 21.02
C GLU A 913 -15.12 5.16 20.88
N ILE A 914 -15.08 5.80 19.70
CA ILE A 914 -15.93 6.95 19.38
C ILE A 914 -17.40 6.58 19.43
N LYS A 915 -17.81 5.41 18.90
CA LYS A 915 -19.20 4.94 19.05
C LYS A 915 -19.62 4.79 20.52
N GLY A 916 -18.73 4.27 21.36
CA GLY A 916 -18.96 4.13 22.80
C GLY A 916 -19.16 5.47 23.52
N ARG A 917 -18.53 6.55 23.02
CA ARG A 917 -18.68 7.94 23.49
C ARG A 917 -19.82 8.73 22.81
N SER A 918 -20.46 8.15 21.80
CA SER A 918 -21.48 8.86 21.01
C SER A 918 -22.88 8.62 21.56
N ARG A 919 -23.71 9.66 21.64
CA ARG A 919 -25.14 9.51 22.00
C ARG A 919 -25.92 8.87 20.85
N PHE A 920 -25.68 9.32 19.63
CA PHE A 920 -26.35 8.84 18.42
C PHE A 920 -25.36 8.26 17.41
N CYS A 921 -25.66 7.08 16.88
CA CYS A 921 -24.86 6.41 15.86
C CYS A 921 -25.62 6.39 14.53
N MET A 922 -25.08 7.05 13.51
CA MET A 922 -25.76 7.14 12.22
C MET A 922 -25.63 5.82 11.46
N ALA A 923 -26.74 5.39 10.85
CA ALA A 923 -26.82 4.25 9.95
C ALA A 923 -27.34 4.72 8.57
N PRO A 924 -26.52 5.43 7.78
CA PRO A 924 -26.92 5.93 6.47
C PRO A 924 -26.86 4.86 5.37
N ALA A 925 -27.82 4.95 4.46
CA ALA A 925 -27.86 4.14 3.24
C ALA A 925 -26.51 4.25 2.50
N GLY A 926 -26.04 3.12 1.97
CA GLY A 926 -24.84 3.05 1.14
C GLY A 926 -25.21 2.79 -0.31
N THR A 927 -24.50 1.84 -0.91
CA THR A 927 -24.88 1.26 -2.21
C THR A 927 -26.08 0.29 -2.09
N SER A 928 -26.54 0.04 -0.86
CA SER A 928 -27.77 -0.64 -0.48
C SER A 928 -28.41 0.09 0.70
N PRO A 929 -29.74 -0.05 0.92
CA PRO A 929 -30.43 0.58 2.06
C PRO A 929 -29.93 0.09 3.44
N TRP A 930 -29.64 -1.21 3.58
CA TRP A 930 -29.13 -1.77 4.84
C TRP A 930 -27.65 -1.43 5.12
N THR A 931 -27.25 -1.47 6.40
CA THR A 931 -25.84 -1.32 6.83
C THR A 931 -25.54 -1.95 8.19
N ASN A 932 -24.36 -2.55 8.36
CA ASN A 932 -23.91 -3.10 9.65
C ASN A 932 -23.69 -2.03 10.74
N HIS A 933 -23.57 -0.75 10.35
CA HIS A 933 -23.50 0.37 11.30
C HIS A 933 -24.68 0.39 12.29
N LEU A 934 -25.86 -0.08 11.83
CA LEU A 934 -27.05 -0.24 12.66
C LEU A 934 -26.80 -1.22 13.81
N TYR A 935 -26.37 -2.44 13.52
CA TYR A 935 -26.21 -3.49 14.54
C TYR A 935 -25.05 -3.19 15.49
N GLU A 936 -23.96 -2.62 14.98
CA GLU A 936 -22.85 -2.13 15.80
C GLU A 936 -23.28 -1.10 16.86
N SER A 937 -24.32 -0.29 16.60
CA SER A 937 -24.80 0.70 17.57
C SER A 937 -25.33 0.06 18.86
N PHE A 938 -25.94 -1.12 18.74
CA PHE A 938 -26.46 -1.89 19.88
C PHE A 938 -25.36 -2.37 20.81
N PHE A 939 -24.20 -2.76 20.25
CA PHE A 939 -23.05 -3.19 21.06
C PHE A 939 -22.32 -2.00 21.70
N ALA A 940 -22.30 -0.84 21.05
CA ALA A 940 -21.71 0.37 21.60
C ALA A 940 -22.65 1.13 22.56
N GLY A 941 -23.91 0.70 22.68
CA GLY A 941 -24.95 1.35 23.50
C GLY A 941 -25.34 2.76 23.05
N CYS A 942 -25.04 3.13 21.80
CA CYS A 942 -25.46 4.40 21.21
C CYS A 942 -26.80 4.23 20.46
N ILE A 943 -27.61 5.28 20.40
CA ILE A 943 -28.93 5.22 19.77
C ILE A 943 -28.77 5.23 18.24
N PRO A 944 -29.21 4.19 17.51
CA PRO A 944 -29.16 4.20 16.05
C PRO A 944 -30.08 5.26 15.46
N VAL A 945 -29.53 6.05 14.52
CA VAL A 945 -30.29 6.94 13.65
C VAL A 945 -30.25 6.39 12.23
N ILE A 946 -31.38 5.81 11.80
CA ILE A 946 -31.53 5.18 10.49
C ILE A 946 -31.79 6.28 9.47
N LEU A 947 -30.81 6.49 8.59
CA LEU A 947 -30.86 7.43 7.47
C LEU A 947 -30.97 6.62 6.18
N SER A 948 -32.05 5.84 6.12
CA SER A 948 -32.43 5.07 4.94
C SER A 948 -33.94 4.95 4.85
N ASP A 949 -34.54 5.54 3.82
CA ASP A 949 -35.99 5.61 3.68
C ASP A 949 -36.58 4.25 3.31
N ASP A 950 -35.84 3.45 2.55
CA ASP A 950 -36.30 2.16 2.02
C ASP A 950 -35.84 0.94 2.83
N PHE A 951 -35.10 1.11 3.93
CA PHE A 951 -34.58 -0.02 4.70
C PHE A 951 -35.69 -0.74 5.48
N ILE A 952 -35.91 -2.01 5.15
CA ILE A 952 -36.78 -2.95 5.90
C ILE A 952 -35.95 -3.56 7.04
N LEU A 953 -36.37 -3.32 8.28
CA LEU A 953 -35.63 -3.74 9.45
C LEU A 953 -35.90 -5.23 9.81
N PRO A 954 -34.91 -5.94 10.37
CA PRO A 954 -35.10 -7.32 10.80
C PRO A 954 -36.07 -7.40 11.99
N PHE A 955 -36.73 -8.55 12.10
CA PHE A 955 -37.52 -8.95 13.27
C PHE A 955 -38.62 -7.97 13.69
N THR A 956 -39.14 -7.18 12.75
CA THR A 956 -40.23 -6.20 12.98
C THR A 956 -41.53 -6.83 13.47
N ALA A 957 -41.68 -8.16 13.39
CA ALA A 957 -42.82 -8.88 13.94
C ALA A 957 -42.89 -8.79 15.47
N PHE A 958 -41.74 -8.68 16.17
CA PHE A 958 -41.69 -8.66 17.62
C PHE A 958 -40.79 -7.57 18.23
N LEU A 959 -39.86 -6.98 17.47
CA LEU A 959 -39.07 -5.82 17.92
C LEU A 959 -39.79 -4.50 17.64
N ASN A 960 -39.98 -3.70 18.68
CA ASN A 960 -40.52 -2.34 18.54
C ASN A 960 -39.42 -1.33 18.22
N TRP A 961 -39.07 -1.20 16.94
CA TRP A 961 -38.02 -0.30 16.46
C TRP A 961 -38.21 1.18 16.82
N SER A 962 -39.44 1.63 17.10
CA SER A 962 -39.71 3.01 17.54
C SER A 962 -39.14 3.35 18.92
N GLN A 963 -38.86 2.33 19.73
CA GLN A 963 -38.24 2.45 21.05
C GLN A 963 -36.73 2.19 21.03
N LEU A 964 -36.20 1.74 19.89
CA LEU A 964 -34.82 1.32 19.72
C LEU A 964 -34.02 2.25 18.80
N SER A 965 -34.68 3.03 17.96
CA SER A 965 -34.03 3.83 16.93
C SER A 965 -34.79 5.11 16.62
N ILE A 966 -34.10 6.06 16.01
CA ILE A 966 -34.69 7.23 15.36
C ILE A 966 -34.59 7.00 13.85
N ARG A 967 -35.70 7.10 13.11
CA ARG A 967 -35.68 7.08 11.65
C ARG A 967 -35.83 8.50 11.14
N TRP A 968 -34.93 8.93 10.26
CA TRP A 968 -34.89 10.31 9.76
C TRP A 968 -34.80 10.35 8.23
N PRO A 969 -35.55 11.24 7.55
CA PRO A 969 -35.57 11.31 6.08
C PRO A 969 -34.19 11.61 5.49
N GLU A 970 -33.81 10.91 4.42
CA GLU A 970 -32.50 11.07 3.76
C GLU A 970 -32.28 12.50 3.23
N GLU A 971 -33.36 13.19 2.84
CA GLU A 971 -33.31 14.53 2.23
C GLU A 971 -33.20 15.69 3.25
N ARG A 972 -33.33 15.43 4.56
CA ARG A 972 -33.39 16.47 5.61
C ARG A 972 -32.19 16.48 6.55
N ILE A 973 -30.99 16.19 6.05
CA ILE A 973 -29.77 16.08 6.87
C ILE A 973 -29.43 17.39 7.60
N ALA A 974 -29.62 18.54 6.96
CA ALA A 974 -29.35 19.86 7.56
C ALA A 974 -30.11 20.10 8.88
N GLU A 975 -31.29 19.51 9.02
CA GLU A 975 -32.17 19.66 10.19
C GLU A 975 -31.91 18.62 11.28
N LEU A 976 -31.09 17.60 11.00
CA LEU A 976 -30.85 16.48 11.90
C LEU A 976 -30.12 16.89 13.18
N TYR A 977 -29.05 17.69 13.06
CA TYR A 977 -28.26 18.15 14.21
C TYR A 977 -29.10 18.90 15.26
N PRO A 978 -29.86 19.96 14.91
CA PRO A 978 -30.68 20.67 15.89
C PRO A 978 -31.78 19.79 16.50
N PHE A 979 -32.34 18.86 15.72
CA PHE A 979 -33.31 17.89 16.23
C PHE A 979 -32.70 16.98 17.30
N LEU A 980 -31.59 16.29 17.00
CA LEU A 980 -30.94 15.37 17.95
C LEU A 980 -30.47 16.09 19.22
N LYS A 981 -29.99 17.33 19.09
CA LYS A 981 -29.59 18.18 20.21
C LYS A 981 -30.76 18.60 21.11
N SER A 982 -31.98 18.64 20.57
CA SER A 982 -33.18 19.01 21.32
C SER A 982 -33.76 17.88 22.18
N ILE A 983 -33.30 16.64 21.99
CA ILE A 983 -33.81 15.46 22.71
C ILE A 983 -33.32 15.50 24.17
N PRO A 984 -34.23 15.46 25.17
CA PRO A 984 -33.84 15.45 26.58
C PRO A 984 -33.06 14.20 26.99
N ASP A 985 -32.12 14.35 27.93
CA ASP A 985 -31.28 13.26 28.44
C ASP A 985 -32.09 12.08 29.01
N GLU A 986 -33.25 12.33 29.62
CA GLU A 986 -34.15 11.26 30.10
C GLU A 986 -34.67 10.37 28.96
N THR A 987 -35.01 10.98 27.83
CA THR A 987 -35.40 10.27 26.62
C THR A 987 -34.22 9.49 26.04
N VAL A 988 -33.04 10.10 26.00
CA VAL A 988 -31.80 9.44 25.54
C VAL A 988 -31.48 8.23 26.41
N ALA A 989 -31.55 8.36 27.74
CA ALA A 989 -31.34 7.27 28.68
C ALA A 989 -32.32 6.12 28.46
N THR A 990 -33.59 6.42 28.19
CA THR A 990 -34.63 5.42 27.90
C THR A 990 -34.32 4.65 26.62
N PHE A 991 -33.95 5.34 25.54
CA PHE A 991 -33.54 4.69 24.29
C PHE A 991 -32.30 3.82 24.51
N MET A 992 -31.26 4.33 25.19
CA MET A 992 -30.05 3.58 25.47
C MET A 992 -30.34 2.30 26.28
N HIS A 993 -31.22 2.38 27.27
CA HIS A 993 -31.66 1.21 28.03
C HIS A 993 -32.31 0.15 27.12
N ASN A 994 -33.24 0.57 26.26
CA ASN A 994 -33.91 -0.35 25.33
C ASN A 994 -32.95 -0.94 24.29
N VAL A 995 -32.02 -0.12 23.77
CA VAL A 995 -30.97 -0.55 22.84
C VAL A 995 -30.10 -1.64 23.49
N ASN A 996 -29.63 -1.42 24.72
CA ASN A 996 -28.84 -2.41 25.44
C ASN A 996 -29.62 -3.72 25.70
N ALA A 997 -30.89 -3.61 26.10
CA ALA A 997 -31.75 -4.76 26.33
C ALA A 997 -32.04 -5.57 25.06
N ALA A 998 -32.07 -4.91 23.89
CA ALA A 998 -32.32 -5.56 22.61
C ALA A 998 -31.05 -6.07 21.91
N ALA A 999 -29.85 -5.77 22.41
CA ALA A 999 -28.59 -6.03 21.72
C ALA A 999 -28.35 -7.53 21.42
N CYS A 1000 -28.85 -8.43 22.28
CA CYS A 1000 -28.72 -9.88 22.08
C CYS A 1000 -29.42 -10.38 20.80
N TRP A 1001 -30.47 -9.71 20.33
CA TRP A 1001 -31.14 -10.07 19.06
C TRP A 1001 -30.29 -9.87 17.81
N PHE A 1002 -29.16 -9.18 17.94
CA PHE A 1002 -28.19 -8.94 16.87
C PHE A 1002 -26.83 -9.61 17.13
N ASP A 1003 -26.68 -10.29 18.27
CA ASP A 1003 -25.46 -11.01 18.65
C ASP A 1003 -25.55 -12.49 18.24
N TRP A 1004 -24.85 -12.83 17.17
CA TRP A 1004 -24.73 -14.21 16.68
C TRP A 1004 -23.95 -15.14 17.62
N TRP A 1005 -23.38 -14.60 18.69
CA TRP A 1005 -22.64 -15.32 19.72
C TRP A 1005 -23.24 -15.06 21.12
N SER A 1006 -24.52 -14.71 21.19
CA SER A 1006 -25.20 -14.50 22.47
C SER A 1006 -25.26 -15.80 23.27
N ASP A 1007 -24.90 -15.70 24.55
CA ASP A 1007 -25.07 -16.78 25.53
C ASP A 1007 -26.49 -16.81 26.15
N ALA A 1008 -27.38 -15.90 25.75
CA ALA A 1008 -28.76 -15.88 26.25
C ALA A 1008 -29.59 -17.02 25.66
N ASP A 1009 -30.30 -17.75 26.52
CA ASP A 1009 -31.10 -18.91 26.13
C ASP A 1009 -32.28 -18.57 25.20
N ASP A 1010 -32.84 -17.36 25.34
CA ASP A 1010 -34.06 -16.89 24.67
C ASP A 1010 -33.86 -15.65 23.79
N CYS A 1011 -32.62 -15.18 23.64
CA CYS A 1011 -32.32 -13.98 22.87
C CYS A 1011 -31.08 -14.14 21.98
N SER A 1012 -31.29 -14.36 20.69
CA SER A 1012 -30.24 -14.33 19.66
C SER A 1012 -30.86 -14.24 18.27
N PRO A 1013 -30.08 -13.91 17.21
CA PRO A 1013 -30.54 -14.05 15.84
C PRO A 1013 -31.06 -15.47 15.53
N TYR A 1014 -30.45 -16.51 16.12
CA TYR A 1014 -30.90 -17.90 15.93
C TYR A 1014 -32.28 -18.16 16.51
N VAL A 1015 -32.59 -17.64 17.70
CA VAL A 1015 -33.92 -17.74 18.31
C VAL A 1015 -34.96 -17.06 17.42
N ALA A 1016 -34.65 -15.86 16.95
CA ALA A 1016 -35.54 -15.10 16.07
C ALA A 1016 -35.82 -15.83 14.76
N ILE A 1017 -34.76 -16.35 14.12
CA ILE A 1017 -34.86 -17.12 12.87
C ILE A 1017 -35.64 -18.42 13.11
N ALA A 1018 -35.37 -19.14 14.18
CA ALA A 1018 -36.10 -20.36 14.56
C ALA A 1018 -37.61 -20.11 14.69
N ASN A 1019 -38.00 -19.04 15.39
CA ASN A 1019 -39.41 -18.69 15.57
C ASN A 1019 -40.08 -18.33 14.24
N GLU A 1020 -39.47 -17.45 13.45
CA GLU A 1020 -40.00 -17.05 12.14
C GLU A 1020 -40.08 -18.24 11.17
N LEU A 1021 -39.07 -19.13 11.15
CA LEU A 1021 -39.09 -20.34 10.33
C LEU A 1021 -40.14 -21.34 10.80
N GLY A 1022 -40.37 -21.51 12.10
CA GLY A 1022 -41.43 -22.37 12.63
C GLY A 1022 -42.83 -21.94 12.16
N ASP A 1023 -43.08 -20.63 12.12
CA ASP A 1023 -44.30 -20.07 11.54
C ASP A 1023 -44.43 -20.40 10.05
N ARG A 1024 -43.33 -20.29 9.27
CA ARG A 1024 -43.35 -20.58 7.83
C ARG A 1024 -43.48 -22.08 7.56
N ALA A 1025 -42.81 -22.94 8.35
CA ALA A 1025 -42.95 -24.39 8.27
C ALA A 1025 -44.41 -24.82 8.44
N SER A 1026 -45.08 -24.25 9.44
CA SER A 1026 -46.50 -24.49 9.70
C SER A 1026 -47.39 -24.06 8.51
N ARG A 1027 -47.10 -22.88 7.91
CA ARG A 1027 -47.82 -22.39 6.72
C ARG A 1027 -47.62 -23.29 5.51
N VAL A 1028 -46.38 -23.68 5.22
CA VAL A 1028 -46.02 -24.50 4.05
C VAL A 1028 -46.61 -25.91 4.18
N LYS A 1029 -46.62 -26.50 5.38
CA LYS A 1029 -47.25 -27.80 5.64
C LYS A 1029 -48.74 -27.81 5.31
N ASN A 1030 -49.43 -26.69 5.55
CA ASN A 1030 -50.85 -26.52 5.26
C ASN A 1030 -51.18 -26.31 3.77
N LEU A 1031 -50.19 -26.08 2.89
CA LEU A 1031 -50.41 -25.93 1.45
C LEU A 1031 -50.71 -27.26 0.72
N GLY A 1032 -50.55 -28.41 1.38
CA GLY A 1032 -50.72 -29.74 0.79
C GLY A 1032 -49.56 -30.17 -0.14
N VAL A 1033 -49.54 -31.45 -0.52
CA VAL A 1033 -48.61 -31.99 -1.54
C VAL A 1033 -49.43 -32.15 -2.83
N SER A 1034 -48.98 -31.50 -3.91
CA SER A 1034 -49.62 -31.51 -5.25
C SER A 1034 -50.95 -30.75 -5.39
N GLN A 1035 -50.88 -29.56 -5.99
CA GLN A 1035 -51.83 -29.16 -7.04
C GLN A 1035 -51.04 -28.52 -8.19
N ASN A 1036 -51.26 -29.03 -9.41
CA ASN A 1036 -50.67 -28.55 -10.68
C ASN A 1036 -50.50 -27.02 -10.73
N SER A 1037 -49.26 -26.55 -10.78
CA SER A 1037 -48.85 -25.14 -10.80
C SER A 1037 -49.02 -24.44 -12.17
N ALA A 1038 -49.97 -24.90 -13.00
CA ALA A 1038 -50.27 -24.24 -14.28
C ALA A 1038 -50.80 -22.79 -14.13
N ALA A 1039 -51.10 -22.36 -12.91
CA ALA A 1039 -51.24 -20.95 -12.56
C ALA A 1039 -50.01 -20.51 -11.77
N GLY A 1040 -49.01 -19.94 -12.46
CA GLY A 1040 -47.86 -19.32 -11.82
C GLY A 1040 -48.33 -18.34 -10.73
N LYS A 1041 -47.98 -18.62 -9.48
CA LYS A 1041 -48.36 -17.77 -8.36
C LYS A 1041 -47.19 -17.60 -7.41
N PHE A 1042 -46.53 -16.47 -7.62
CA PHE A 1042 -45.93 -15.63 -6.58
C PHE A 1042 -46.91 -15.30 -5.39
N TRP A 1043 -48.13 -15.84 -5.35
CA TRP A 1043 -49.27 -15.34 -4.58
C TRP A 1043 -50.09 -16.44 -3.86
N ASN A 1044 -49.48 -17.19 -2.95
CA ASN A 1044 -50.21 -17.75 -1.80
C ASN A 1044 -50.17 -16.78 -0.59
N THR A 1045 -49.73 -15.54 -0.80
CA THR A 1045 -50.10 -14.42 0.07
C THR A 1045 -51.61 -14.19 -0.09
N PRO A 1046 -52.41 -14.21 0.98
CA PRO A 1046 -53.77 -13.69 0.92
C PRO A 1046 -53.76 -12.30 0.24
N GLU A 1047 -54.64 -12.06 -0.75
CA GLU A 1047 -54.72 -10.78 -1.51
C GLU A 1047 -54.73 -9.53 -0.60
N GLU A 1048 -55.23 -9.70 0.63
CA GLU A 1048 -55.28 -8.69 1.67
C GLU A 1048 -53.89 -8.24 2.17
N ILE A 1049 -52.89 -9.13 2.20
CA ILE A 1049 -51.50 -8.82 2.61
C ILE A 1049 -50.80 -8.01 1.52
N VAL A 1050 -51.04 -8.35 0.25
CA VAL A 1050 -50.51 -7.64 -0.92
C VAL A 1050 -51.05 -6.21 -0.99
N ARG A 1051 -52.36 -6.04 -0.75
CA ARG A 1051 -53.02 -4.71 -0.66
C ARG A 1051 -52.53 -3.88 0.52
N ARG A 1052 -52.17 -4.51 1.66
CA ARG A 1052 -51.60 -3.82 2.82
C ARG A 1052 -50.12 -3.44 2.62
N ALA A 1053 -49.33 -4.28 1.97
CA ALA A 1053 -47.93 -4.00 1.64
C ALA A 1053 -47.80 -2.83 0.64
N GLY A 1054 -48.64 -2.78 -0.39
CA GLY A 1054 -48.68 -1.65 -1.34
C GLY A 1054 -49.21 -0.32 -0.75
N LYS A 1055 -49.89 -0.36 0.39
CA LYS A 1055 -50.36 0.84 1.13
C LYS A 1055 -49.44 1.27 2.27
N ARG A 1056 -48.55 0.39 2.74
CA ARG A 1056 -47.49 0.72 3.70
C ARG A 1056 -46.24 1.21 2.95
N ARG A 1057 -46.34 2.31 2.19
CA ARG A 1057 -45.29 3.32 2.34
C ARG A 1057 -45.44 3.79 3.78
N SER A 1058 -44.51 3.36 4.62
CA SER A 1058 -44.37 3.70 6.04
C SER A 1058 -44.97 5.07 6.39
N ARG A 1059 -46.27 5.12 6.73
CA ARG A 1059 -46.79 6.13 7.66
C ARG A 1059 -46.31 5.72 9.05
N PHE A 1060 -45.01 5.80 9.27
CA PHE A 1060 -44.40 5.76 10.60
C PHE A 1060 -43.96 7.18 10.91
N HIS A 1061 -44.23 7.64 12.12
CA HIS A 1061 -44.13 9.04 12.54
C HIS A 1061 -42.81 9.67 12.13
N VAL A 1062 -42.84 10.44 11.03
CA VAL A 1062 -41.90 11.54 10.82
C VAL A 1062 -42.22 12.53 11.92
N TYR A 1063 -41.26 12.81 12.82
CA TYR A 1063 -41.38 13.91 13.77
C TYR A 1063 -41.35 15.22 12.98
N SER A 1064 -42.45 15.56 12.31
CA SER A 1064 -42.66 16.86 11.70
C SER A 1064 -43.20 17.80 12.79
N GLU A 1065 -42.42 18.83 13.11
CA GLU A 1065 -42.79 20.09 13.74
C GLU A 1065 -44.22 20.15 14.34
N GLN A 1066 -44.40 19.63 15.55
CA GLN A 1066 -45.41 20.18 16.46
C GLN A 1066 -44.77 20.38 17.84
N PRO A 1067 -45.01 21.53 18.50
CA PRO A 1067 -44.46 21.77 19.83
C PRO A 1067 -45.07 20.76 20.80
N PHE A 1068 -44.21 20.14 21.61
CA PHE A 1068 -44.55 19.31 22.76
C PHE A 1068 -45.77 19.89 23.52
N ARG A 1069 -46.93 19.24 23.37
CA ARG A 1069 -48.00 19.30 24.38
C ARG A 1069 -48.03 17.95 25.05
N MET A 1070 -47.68 17.95 26.34
CA MET A 1070 -47.99 16.88 27.28
C MET A 1070 -49.45 16.43 27.07
N LEU A 1071 -49.64 15.16 26.74
CA LEU A 1071 -50.95 14.50 26.87
C LEU A 1071 -50.96 13.79 28.22
N THR A 1072 -51.47 14.52 29.22
CA THR A 1072 -52.16 13.93 30.36
C THR A 1072 -53.53 13.45 29.89
N ASP A 1073 -53.80 12.18 30.18
CA ASP A 1073 -55.09 11.53 30.36
C ASP A 1073 -56.05 11.24 29.18
N ASP A 1074 -56.59 10.02 29.30
CA ASP A 1074 -57.75 9.38 28.69
C ASP A 1074 -57.72 8.91 27.23
N ILE A 1075 -57.38 7.62 27.14
CA ILE A 1075 -57.72 6.66 26.10
C ILE A 1075 -59.24 6.63 25.88
N SER A 1076 -59.67 6.78 24.62
CA SER A 1076 -60.94 6.18 24.16
C SER A 1076 -60.72 5.42 22.85
N HIS A 1077 -61.37 4.27 22.77
CA HIS A 1077 -60.94 3.08 22.06
C HIS A 1077 -61.28 3.02 20.55
N ASP A 1078 -61.62 4.14 19.89
CA ASP A 1078 -62.32 4.10 18.59
C ASP A 1078 -61.72 4.91 17.42
N SER A 1079 -60.54 5.52 17.54
CA SER A 1079 -59.98 6.38 16.47
C SER A 1079 -58.72 5.86 15.75
N ILE A 1080 -58.26 4.64 16.00
CA ILE A 1080 -56.98 4.13 15.43
C ILE A 1080 -57.14 3.51 14.02
N TRP A 1081 -58.35 3.36 13.48
CA TRP A 1081 -58.58 2.64 12.22
C TRP A 1081 -59.00 3.48 10.99
N ARG A 1082 -58.58 4.74 10.86
CA ARG A 1082 -58.72 5.50 9.59
C ARG A 1082 -57.41 6.04 9.05
#